data_AF-A0AAN6YRW0-F1
#
_entry.id   AF-A0AAN6YRW0-F1
#
_cell.length_a   1.000
_cell.length_b   1.000
_cell.length_c   1.000
_cell.angle_alpha   90.00
_cell.angle_beta   90.00
_cell.angle_gamma   90.00
#
_symmetry.space_group_name_H-M   'P 1'
#
loop_
_entity.id
_entity.type
_entity.pdbx_description
1 polymer ?
#
loop_
_entity_poly.entity_id
_entity_poly.type
_entity_poly.pdbx_seq_one_letter_code
_entity_poly.pdbx_strand_id
1 'polypeptide(L)'
;MATLQPRNLEDGCSETAPEQLQELRHDGSVLAIAVSDRYIFAGTSKGEIVVWSLGTYQLVQTIQAHKRSVLCLLLSDDDKYLFSSACEPIIGVWCPKSFGRLYEIYSTYDVGDVFSVAYSVQRETLYLGTQTQDIQWVGLKDPARRVSHDSANHPDKRQHRFFDSRAIGGTSTPRRTEEHYALIPKASTVLEIDPGAIRQYAHYGWVFCMQIAKGPTVLGGPDEEFLVSGGGDGTIKLWRLADHGPDYDGDERVTGDIEEMMVLGDDNSESVMSLAIDGSFLYAGKLQGIIELWDLDTKQKLRVIKAHDGAVNSLNMSFGLLWSAGTGGSASKHSTVHYGRDKSGLTEDVSQKYQCLSRWKAHDAKVLSTAVGVCRDDQLFITGANDNTVRVWRVNGMPTQAEQGNGVVEGMMTASLREFVSYKTVSSRPEFTEDCRKGATFLGSLFRRLGAQVEMLSTGGLHNPIVFAKFSGKLEPPEKRKRILFYGHYDVVPADMKGDNWQTDPFQLTGRDGYLYGRGVTDNKGPIIAALYAVSDLLQAKVLDSDIIFVIEGEEESGSRGFQDTIRRNKELIGHIDYVLLANSYWLDDQVPCLTYGLRGVLHATICIDSKLPDLHSGVDGSNLIAEPLSELTLLLSKLKDSKNRVQIPGFYDGILPMTEEEGLRYDDIARILIRRNPANGPIDALKRSLMARWREPNLTIHRYNVSGPDGSLISSHATANVSVRLVPGQEVDQVIASLEAFLRDEYARFGSENTLTIRIDNKAEPWLGVPGNYIFRTLEEAVMRAWGPTTGAEGDGHHDGGKGDAAAEGGVTLPANGTSDETAPKSRKPLYIREGGSIPPIRFLEKEFNAPAAHLPCGQASDAAHLVNERLRVLNLLKSREIFSTVFRKL
;
A
#
# COMPACT_ATOMS: atom_id res chain seq x y z
N MET A 1 14.21 3.35 22.32
CA MET A 1 14.76 3.92 21.08
C MET A 1 16.01 3.11 20.71
N ALA A 2 15.86 2.09 19.87
CA ALA A 2 16.98 1.29 19.39
C ALA A 2 17.33 1.78 17.98
N THR A 3 18.51 2.36 17.84
CA THR A 3 19.13 2.76 16.57
C THR A 3 19.37 1.50 15.73
N LEU A 4 18.62 1.35 14.65
CA LEU A 4 18.88 0.34 13.62
C LEU A 4 20.24 0.66 12.98
N GLN A 5 21.25 -0.18 13.24
CA GLN A 5 22.50 -0.15 12.48
C GLN A 5 22.24 -0.59 11.04
N PRO A 6 22.89 0.02 10.03
CA PRO A 6 22.80 -0.43 8.65
C PRO A 6 23.43 -1.83 8.53
N ARG A 7 22.66 -2.81 8.06
CA ARG A 7 23.21 -4.11 7.64
C ARG A 7 24.11 -3.86 6.42
N ASN A 8 25.41 -4.15 6.55
CA ASN A 8 26.32 -4.27 5.43
C ASN A 8 25.87 -5.47 4.58
N LEU A 9 25.15 -5.20 3.49
CA LEU A 9 25.00 -6.13 2.37
C LEU A 9 26.23 -5.93 1.48
N GLU A 10 26.98 -7.00 1.23
CA GLU A 10 28.04 -6.99 0.21
C GLU A 10 27.44 -6.52 -1.13
N ASP A 11 28.04 -5.48 -1.71
CA ASP A 11 27.53 -4.71 -2.85
C ASP A 11 27.53 -5.57 -4.13
N GLY A 12 26.46 -6.36 -4.34
CA GLY A 12 26.20 -7.08 -5.59
C GLY A 12 25.74 -6.19 -6.74
N CYS A 13 26.14 -4.91 -6.77
CA CYS A 13 25.72 -3.96 -7.82
C CYS A 13 26.64 -4.09 -9.05
N SER A 14 26.04 -4.24 -10.24
CA SER A 14 26.80 -4.31 -11.49
C SER A 14 27.50 -2.98 -11.79
N GLU A 15 28.78 -3.01 -12.16
CA GLU A 15 29.51 -1.82 -12.63
C GLU A 15 29.25 -1.50 -14.12
N THR A 16 28.30 -2.19 -14.75
CA THR A 16 28.00 -2.01 -16.18
C THR A 16 27.38 -0.63 -16.44
N ALA A 17 28.11 0.19 -17.19
CA ALA A 17 27.61 1.48 -17.66
C ALA A 17 26.61 1.28 -18.82
N PRO A 18 25.52 2.07 -18.88
CA PRO A 18 24.74 2.21 -20.12
C PRO A 18 25.62 2.74 -21.26
N GLU A 19 25.20 2.54 -22.51
CA GLU A 19 25.96 3.02 -23.67
C GLU A 19 26.05 4.55 -23.66
N GLN A 20 27.26 5.10 -23.55
CA GLN A 20 27.47 6.54 -23.69
C GLN A 20 27.37 6.93 -25.16
N LEU A 21 26.34 7.69 -25.53
CA LEU A 21 26.12 8.15 -26.89
C LEU A 21 26.98 9.36 -27.23
N GLN A 22 27.11 10.28 -26.28
CA GLN A 22 27.74 11.58 -26.54
C GLN A 22 28.32 12.20 -25.27
N GLU A 23 29.43 12.92 -25.45
CA GLU A 23 29.96 13.88 -24.49
C GLU A 23 29.90 15.29 -25.11
N LEU A 24 29.31 16.24 -24.39
CA LEU A 24 29.21 17.65 -24.75
C LEU A 24 30.11 18.44 -23.81
N ARG A 25 31.01 19.25 -24.37
CA ARG A 25 31.97 20.04 -23.58
C ARG A 25 31.60 21.51 -23.61
N HIS A 26 31.75 22.13 -22.45
CA HIS A 26 31.72 23.56 -22.26
C HIS A 26 32.95 24.00 -21.43
N ASP A 27 33.19 25.29 -21.26
CA ASP A 27 34.36 25.84 -20.57
C ASP A 27 34.04 26.35 -19.14
N GLY A 28 32.87 25.99 -18.63
CA GLY A 28 32.39 26.21 -17.26
C GLY A 28 31.69 24.97 -16.71
N SER A 29 31.61 24.86 -15.38
CA SER A 29 31.03 23.71 -14.70
C SER A 29 29.53 23.64 -14.94
N VAL A 30 29.00 22.44 -15.18
CA VAL A 30 27.56 22.23 -15.40
C VAL A 30 26.89 21.96 -14.06
N LEU A 31 26.01 22.86 -13.65
CA LEU A 31 25.37 22.85 -12.33
C LEU A 31 23.91 22.37 -12.38
N ALA A 32 23.21 22.66 -13.48
CA ALA A 32 21.80 22.32 -13.66
C ALA A 32 21.53 21.81 -15.08
N ILE A 33 20.64 20.83 -15.24
CA ILE A 33 20.19 20.31 -16.53
C ILE A 33 18.66 20.27 -16.59
N ALA A 34 18.12 20.68 -17.74
CA ALA A 34 16.74 20.38 -18.12
C ALA A 34 16.71 19.86 -19.57
N VAL A 35 15.76 18.99 -19.89
CA VAL A 35 15.68 18.33 -21.20
C VAL A 35 14.25 18.44 -21.73
N SER A 36 14.13 18.80 -23.00
CA SER A 36 12.88 18.84 -23.77
C SER A 36 12.90 17.78 -24.87
N ASP A 37 11.82 17.70 -25.65
CA ASP A 37 11.74 16.86 -26.86
C ASP A 37 12.84 17.14 -27.90
N ARG A 38 13.42 18.34 -27.89
CA ARG A 38 14.33 18.83 -28.94
C ARG A 38 15.67 19.34 -28.45
N TYR A 39 15.77 19.75 -27.19
CA TYR A 39 16.96 20.42 -26.66
C TYR A 39 17.38 19.90 -25.29
N ILE A 40 18.69 19.90 -25.07
CA ILE A 40 19.35 19.77 -23.76
C ILE A 40 19.75 21.18 -23.33
N PHE A 41 19.26 21.63 -22.19
CA PHE A 41 19.63 22.89 -21.55
C PHE A 41 20.58 22.62 -20.39
N ALA A 42 21.72 23.30 -20.35
CA ALA A 42 22.65 23.25 -19.21
C ALA A 42 22.90 24.64 -18.65
N GLY A 43 22.72 24.78 -17.33
CA GLY A 43 23.09 25.95 -16.55
C GLY A 43 24.52 25.84 -16.06
N THR A 44 25.31 26.89 -16.25
CA THR A 44 26.76 26.85 -16.00
C THR A 44 27.18 27.75 -14.83
N SER A 45 28.37 27.49 -14.28
CA SER A 45 29.01 28.33 -13.26
C SER A 45 29.37 29.75 -13.74
N LYS A 46 29.22 30.03 -15.04
CA LYS A 46 29.43 31.36 -15.63
C LYS A 46 28.14 32.18 -15.77
N GLY A 47 27.01 31.65 -15.32
CA GLY A 47 25.70 32.29 -15.48
C GLY A 47 25.13 32.15 -16.89
N GLU A 48 25.59 31.15 -17.65
CA GLU A 48 25.12 30.89 -19.00
C GLU A 48 24.11 29.73 -19.02
N ILE A 49 23.18 29.79 -19.96
CA ILE A 49 22.37 28.64 -20.40
C ILE A 49 22.89 28.21 -21.76
N VAL A 50 23.44 27.00 -21.82
CA VAL A 50 23.95 26.39 -23.05
C VAL A 50 22.91 25.41 -23.59
N VAL A 51 22.61 25.53 -24.87
CA VAL A 51 21.55 24.77 -25.54
C VAL A 51 22.15 23.90 -26.63
N TRP A 52 22.00 22.58 -26.49
CA TRP A 52 22.32 21.62 -27.55
C TRP A 52 21.05 20.99 -28.12
N SER A 53 21.10 20.66 -29.41
CA SER A 53 20.08 19.85 -30.06
C SER A 53 20.12 18.43 -29.51
N LEU A 54 18.99 17.90 -29.02
CA LEU A 54 18.90 16.51 -28.53
C LEU A 54 19.06 15.49 -29.67
N GLY A 55 18.67 15.86 -30.90
CA GLY A 55 18.71 14.95 -32.05
C GLY A 55 20.04 14.94 -32.83
N THR A 56 20.83 16.02 -32.75
CA THR A 56 22.12 16.14 -33.45
C THR A 56 23.31 16.41 -32.54
N TYR A 57 23.07 16.68 -31.26
CA TYR A 57 24.08 17.04 -30.25
C TYR A 57 24.92 18.27 -30.59
N GLN A 58 24.51 19.04 -31.60
CA GLN A 58 25.18 20.27 -31.98
C GLN A 58 24.78 21.40 -31.05
N LEU A 59 25.76 22.25 -30.71
CA LEU A 59 25.51 23.48 -29.99
C LEU A 59 24.62 24.38 -30.85
N VAL A 60 23.46 24.75 -30.30
CA VAL A 60 22.48 25.62 -30.95
C VAL A 60 22.73 27.06 -30.53
N GLN A 61 22.86 27.30 -29.22
CA GLN A 61 23.01 28.64 -28.67
C GLN A 61 23.65 28.62 -27.29
N THR A 62 24.40 29.67 -26.96
CA THR A 62 24.82 30.01 -25.59
C THR A 62 24.21 31.35 -25.22
N ILE A 63 23.56 31.43 -24.06
CA ILE A 63 22.82 32.60 -23.60
C ILE A 63 23.43 33.05 -22.27
N GLN A 64 23.89 34.29 -22.17
CA GLN A 64 24.19 34.87 -20.86
C GLN A 64 22.86 35.11 -20.14
N ALA A 65 22.53 34.27 -19.17
CA ALA A 65 21.22 34.26 -18.52
C ALA A 65 21.21 35.03 -17.20
N HIS A 66 22.30 34.94 -16.44
CA HIS A 66 22.46 35.46 -15.08
C HIS A 66 23.84 36.10 -14.90
N LYS A 67 24.03 36.92 -13.86
CA LYS A 67 25.36 37.49 -13.53
C LYS A 67 26.24 36.53 -12.74
N ARG A 68 25.64 35.44 -12.28
CA ARG A 68 26.20 34.46 -11.35
C ARG A 68 25.79 33.05 -11.79
N SER A 69 26.42 32.05 -11.20
CA SER A 69 26.19 30.62 -11.47
C SER A 69 24.70 30.26 -11.54
N VAL A 70 24.28 29.56 -12.60
CA VAL A 70 22.91 29.03 -12.73
C VAL A 70 22.78 27.78 -11.87
N LEU A 71 21.94 27.81 -10.84
CA LEU A 71 21.82 26.73 -9.84
C LEU A 71 20.72 25.72 -10.15
N CYS A 72 19.62 26.16 -10.77
CA CYS A 72 18.50 25.30 -11.09
C CYS A 72 17.97 25.63 -12.49
N LEU A 73 17.57 24.59 -13.22
CA LEU A 73 16.81 24.67 -14.46
C LEU A 73 15.59 23.77 -14.32
N LEU A 74 14.41 24.30 -14.63
CA LEU A 74 13.16 23.56 -14.63
C LEU A 74 12.42 23.83 -15.94
N LEU A 75 12.10 22.78 -16.68
CA LEU A 75 11.22 22.86 -17.83
C LEU A 75 9.79 22.55 -17.37
N SER A 76 8.81 23.38 -17.75
CA SER A 76 7.40 23.14 -17.45
C SER A 76 6.86 21.94 -18.24
N ASP A 77 5.99 21.13 -17.64
CA ASP A 77 5.39 19.94 -18.30
C ASP A 77 4.66 20.24 -19.63
N ASP A 78 4.23 21.48 -19.85
CA ASP A 78 3.57 21.93 -21.08
C ASP A 78 4.53 22.54 -22.11
N ASP A 79 5.85 22.47 -21.89
CA ASP A 79 6.94 23.00 -22.73
C ASP A 79 6.80 24.49 -23.08
N LYS A 80 6.07 25.27 -22.27
CA LYS A 80 5.94 26.72 -22.48
C LYS A 80 7.07 27.53 -21.86
N TYR A 81 7.59 27.09 -20.71
CA TYR A 81 8.52 27.85 -19.90
C TYR A 81 9.74 27.01 -19.51
N LEU A 82 10.91 27.61 -19.65
CA LEU A 82 12.13 27.17 -19.00
C LEU A 82 12.45 28.17 -17.88
N PHE A 83 12.50 27.73 -16.65
CA PHE A 83 12.86 28.53 -15.49
C PHE A 83 14.35 28.36 -15.19
N SER A 84 15.02 29.46 -14.83
CA SER A 84 16.40 29.44 -14.37
C SER A 84 16.57 30.27 -13.10
N SER A 85 17.17 29.66 -12.08
CA SER A 85 17.60 30.36 -10.86
C SER A 85 19.13 30.34 -10.76
N ALA A 86 19.69 31.22 -9.93
CA ALA A 86 21.12 31.42 -9.84
C ALA A 86 21.57 31.83 -8.44
N CYS A 87 22.89 31.99 -8.25
CA CYS A 87 23.49 32.64 -7.06
C CYS A 87 23.23 34.17 -7.06
N GLU A 88 21.98 34.57 -7.29
CA GLU A 88 21.46 35.93 -7.27
C GLU A 88 19.94 35.89 -7.02
N PRO A 89 19.34 36.97 -6.49
CA PRO A 89 17.92 37.01 -6.13
C PRO A 89 16.99 37.26 -7.33
N ILE A 90 17.36 36.76 -8.52
CA ILE A 90 16.65 36.95 -9.79
C ILE A 90 16.38 35.60 -10.44
N ILE A 91 15.13 35.39 -10.85
CA ILE A 91 14.70 34.23 -11.63
C ILE A 91 14.46 34.66 -13.07
N GLY A 92 15.02 33.92 -14.01
CA GLY A 92 14.76 34.06 -15.44
C GLY A 92 13.69 33.07 -15.90
N VAL A 93 12.73 33.53 -16.70
CA VAL A 93 11.76 32.67 -17.38
C VAL A 93 11.93 32.84 -18.88
N TRP A 94 12.17 31.74 -19.59
CA TRP A 94 12.58 31.72 -20.98
C TRP A 94 11.58 30.94 -21.83
N CYS A 95 11.46 31.31 -23.09
CA CYS A 95 10.78 30.48 -24.08
C CYS A 95 11.74 29.36 -24.52
N PRO A 96 11.43 28.06 -24.29
CA PRO A 96 12.34 26.97 -24.64
C PRO A 96 12.53 26.79 -26.15
N LYS A 97 11.72 27.45 -26.99
CA LYS A 97 11.76 27.36 -28.46
C LYS A 97 12.51 28.52 -29.12
N SER A 98 12.29 29.74 -28.64
CA SER A 98 12.90 30.96 -29.21
C SER A 98 14.08 31.48 -28.40
N PHE A 99 14.28 30.95 -27.19
CA PHE A 99 15.32 31.34 -26.24
C PHE A 99 15.23 32.80 -25.74
N GLY A 100 14.13 33.49 -26.03
CA GLY A 100 13.86 34.83 -25.51
C GLY A 100 13.50 34.82 -24.02
N ARG A 101 13.99 35.81 -23.27
CA ARG A 101 13.63 36.04 -21.86
C ARG A 101 12.21 36.63 -21.80
N LEU A 102 11.27 35.82 -21.33
CA LEU A 102 9.87 36.20 -21.19
C LEU A 102 9.66 37.01 -19.91
N TYR A 103 10.10 36.45 -18.78
CA TYR A 103 9.94 37.09 -17.47
C TYR A 103 11.26 37.23 -16.71
N GLU A 104 11.32 38.28 -15.91
CA GLU A 104 12.29 38.49 -14.85
C GLU A 104 11.52 38.62 -13.54
N ILE A 105 11.84 37.79 -12.56
CA ILE A 105 11.10 37.70 -11.30
C ILE A 105 12.07 37.94 -10.14
N TYR A 106 11.66 38.75 -9.17
CA TYR A 106 12.44 38.99 -7.95
C TYR A 106 11.54 39.17 -6.71
N SER A 107 12.08 38.85 -5.53
CA SER A 107 11.43 39.05 -4.22
C SER A 107 11.50 40.49 -3.76
N THR A 108 10.59 40.99 -2.91
CA THR A 108 10.60 42.36 -2.36
C THR A 108 11.78 42.69 -1.46
N TYR A 109 12.46 41.67 -0.91
CA TYR A 109 13.72 41.81 -0.16
C TYR A 109 14.83 40.95 -0.77
N ASP A 110 16.05 41.10 -0.25
CA ASP A 110 17.20 40.33 -0.71
C ASP A 110 17.16 38.92 -0.11
N VAL A 111 16.92 37.93 -0.96
CA VAL A 111 16.78 36.51 -0.59
C VAL A 111 18.09 35.73 -0.75
N GLY A 112 19.15 36.39 -1.23
CA GLY A 112 20.41 35.73 -1.56
C GLY A 112 20.26 34.75 -2.73
N ASP A 113 20.84 33.57 -2.58
CA ASP A 113 20.81 32.51 -3.60
C ASP A 113 19.43 31.83 -3.68
N VAL A 114 19.00 31.50 -4.90
CA VAL A 114 17.76 30.76 -5.15
C VAL A 114 18.14 29.36 -5.62
N PHE A 115 18.01 28.37 -4.73
CA PHE A 115 18.52 27.01 -4.95
C PHE A 115 17.56 26.13 -5.75
N SER A 116 16.26 26.33 -5.61
CA SER A 116 15.25 25.46 -6.23
C SER A 116 14.03 26.24 -6.68
N VAL A 117 13.40 25.73 -7.74
CA VAL A 117 12.13 26.24 -8.26
C VAL A 117 11.20 25.07 -8.55
N ALA A 118 9.89 25.31 -8.41
CA ALA A 118 8.83 24.35 -8.74
C ALA A 118 7.66 25.10 -9.39
N TYR A 119 7.03 24.54 -10.42
CA TYR A 119 5.99 25.22 -11.18
C TYR A 119 4.71 24.39 -11.26
N SER A 120 3.59 24.98 -10.87
CA SER A 120 2.26 24.38 -11.04
C SER A 120 1.68 24.83 -12.38
N VAL A 121 1.49 23.88 -13.31
CA VAL A 121 0.83 24.15 -14.59
C VAL A 121 -0.66 24.43 -14.40
N GLN A 122 -1.30 23.73 -13.46
CA GLN A 122 -2.74 23.89 -13.17
C GLN A 122 -3.06 25.30 -12.66
N ARG A 123 -2.16 25.88 -11.86
CA ARG A 123 -2.34 27.19 -11.22
C ARG A 123 -1.60 28.32 -11.95
N GLU A 124 -0.70 27.99 -12.86
CA GLU A 124 0.23 28.91 -13.53
C GLU A 124 1.09 29.73 -12.53
N THR A 125 1.46 29.09 -11.42
CA THR A 125 2.20 29.69 -10.29
C THR A 125 3.58 29.07 -10.15
N LEU A 126 4.59 29.93 -10.03
CA LEU A 126 5.97 29.55 -9.75
C LEU A 126 6.24 29.66 -8.24
N TYR A 127 6.91 28.64 -7.68
CA TYR A 127 7.39 28.59 -6.31
C TYR A 127 8.93 28.59 -6.31
N LEU A 128 9.54 29.33 -5.39
CA LEU A 128 11.00 29.46 -5.24
C LEU A 128 11.45 29.18 -3.81
N GLY A 129 12.51 28.40 -3.68
CA GLY A 129 13.15 28.04 -2.43
C GLY A 129 14.48 28.79 -2.28
N THR A 130 14.62 29.53 -1.18
CA THR A 130 15.67 30.54 -1.03
C THR A 130 16.69 30.22 0.05
N GLN A 131 17.79 30.96 0.05
CA GLN A 131 18.80 30.95 1.12
C GLN A 131 18.27 31.54 2.44
N THR A 132 17.26 32.40 2.38
CA THR A 132 16.60 33.00 3.55
C THR A 132 15.59 32.09 4.23
N GLN A 133 15.59 30.79 3.90
CA GLN A 133 14.78 29.74 4.53
C GLN A 133 13.27 29.89 4.28
N ASP A 134 12.90 30.62 3.23
CA ASP A 134 11.52 30.87 2.85
C ASP A 134 11.16 30.18 1.52
N ILE A 135 9.86 29.94 1.36
CA ILE A 135 9.25 29.60 0.08
C ILE A 135 8.41 30.79 -0.35
N GLN A 136 8.63 31.28 -1.55
CA GLN A 136 7.86 32.40 -2.12
C GLN A 136 7.19 31.99 -3.43
N TRP A 137 6.14 32.69 -3.83
CA TRP A 137 5.42 32.34 -5.06
C TRP A 137 4.91 33.55 -5.83
N VAL A 138 4.68 33.34 -7.13
CA VAL A 138 4.10 34.35 -8.02
C VAL A 138 3.35 33.71 -9.18
N GLY A 139 2.17 34.24 -9.48
CA GLY A 139 1.42 33.89 -10.69
C GLY A 139 2.01 34.61 -11.90
N LEU A 140 2.45 33.88 -12.93
CA LEU A 140 3.15 34.48 -14.08
C LEU A 140 2.28 35.45 -14.89
N LYS A 141 0.97 35.22 -14.86
CA LYS A 141 0.00 36.06 -15.59
C LYS A 141 -0.67 37.11 -14.72
N ASP A 142 -0.33 37.20 -13.44
CA ASP A 142 -0.91 38.20 -12.54
C ASP A 142 -0.51 39.61 -13.01
N PRO A 143 -1.46 40.45 -13.48
CA PRO A 143 -1.15 41.78 -13.94
C PRO A 143 -0.73 42.71 -12.80
N ALA A 144 -1.17 42.45 -11.56
CA ALA A 144 -0.89 43.30 -10.40
C ALA A 144 0.59 43.24 -9.97
N ARG A 145 1.29 42.16 -10.33
CA ARG A 145 2.71 41.97 -10.00
C ARG A 145 3.66 42.57 -11.02
N ARG A 146 3.15 43.09 -12.14
CA ARG A 146 3.98 43.67 -13.21
C ARG A 146 4.55 45.01 -12.79
N VAL A 147 5.86 45.13 -12.85
CA VAL A 147 6.59 46.35 -12.49
C VAL A 147 7.43 46.85 -13.65
N SER A 148 7.80 48.12 -13.60
CA SER A 148 8.74 48.70 -14.57
C SER A 148 10.13 48.08 -14.42
N HIS A 149 10.83 47.86 -15.53
CA HIS A 149 12.26 47.49 -15.54
C HIS A 149 13.13 48.43 -14.70
N ASP A 150 12.68 49.67 -14.54
CA ASP A 150 13.43 50.68 -13.81
C ASP A 150 13.05 50.81 -12.33
N SER A 151 12.23 49.91 -11.79
CA SER A 151 11.76 49.93 -10.41
C SER A 151 12.89 50.20 -9.40
N ALA A 152 12.66 51.11 -8.46
CA ALA A 152 13.59 51.38 -7.36
C ALA A 152 13.78 50.15 -6.45
N ASN A 153 12.77 49.26 -6.45
CA ASN A 153 12.82 47.98 -5.78
C ASN A 153 13.50 46.91 -6.64
N HIS A 154 14.12 47.19 -7.78
CA HIS A 154 14.87 46.14 -8.49
C HIS A 154 16.13 45.75 -7.67
N PRO A 155 16.53 44.47 -7.54
CA PRO A 155 17.71 44.08 -6.77
C PRO A 155 18.99 44.89 -7.10
N ASP A 156 19.19 45.20 -8.38
CA ASP A 156 20.30 46.04 -8.87
C ASP A 156 20.24 47.51 -8.47
N LYS A 157 19.10 47.99 -7.97
CA LYS A 157 18.85 49.41 -7.62
C LYS A 157 18.53 49.62 -6.14
N ARG A 158 18.07 48.60 -5.42
CA ARG A 158 17.76 48.68 -3.98
C ARG A 158 18.95 49.19 -3.19
N GLN A 159 18.72 50.16 -2.32
CA GLN A 159 19.76 50.68 -1.43
C GLN A 159 20.18 49.62 -0.39
N HIS A 160 21.46 49.27 -0.40
CA HIS A 160 22.07 48.41 0.60
C HIS A 160 22.65 49.26 1.73
N ARG A 161 22.15 49.06 2.96
CA ARG A 161 22.55 49.84 4.15
C ARG A 161 24.05 49.90 4.40
N PHE A 162 24.80 48.89 3.96
CA PHE A 162 26.26 48.80 4.14
C PHE A 162 27.09 49.23 2.92
N PHE A 163 26.60 49.03 1.68
CA PHE A 163 27.40 49.30 0.46
C PHE A 163 27.09 50.68 -0.13
N ASP A 164 25.88 51.21 0.11
CA ASP A 164 25.45 52.52 -0.39
C ASP A 164 25.50 53.61 0.69
N SER A 165 25.98 53.29 1.90
CA SER A 165 26.21 54.27 2.97
C SER A 165 27.32 55.26 2.57
N ARG A 166 27.00 56.55 2.58
CA ARG A 166 27.95 57.63 2.28
C ARG A 166 28.85 57.88 3.50
N ALA A 167 30.17 57.82 3.32
CA ALA A 167 31.11 58.34 4.32
C ALA A 167 30.93 59.86 4.50
N ILE A 168 31.28 60.39 5.68
CA ILE A 168 31.31 61.85 5.94
C ILE A 168 32.34 62.46 4.97
N GLY A 169 31.88 63.17 3.93
CA GLY A 169 32.72 63.74 2.87
C GLY A 169 32.48 63.20 1.44
N GLY A 170 31.73 62.10 1.29
CA GLY A 170 30.87 61.81 0.14
C GLY A 170 31.46 61.28 -1.18
N THR A 171 31.86 60.01 -1.23
CA THR A 171 31.73 59.14 -2.43
C THR A 171 31.27 57.75 -2.02
N SER A 172 30.21 57.22 -2.66
CA SER A 172 29.76 55.83 -2.50
C SER A 172 30.62 54.92 -3.39
N THR A 173 30.93 53.71 -2.92
CA THR A 173 31.69 52.73 -3.72
C THR A 173 30.86 52.36 -4.96
N PRO A 174 31.37 52.56 -6.19
CA PRO A 174 30.63 52.21 -7.39
C PRO A 174 30.34 50.71 -7.43
N ARG A 175 29.11 50.35 -7.80
CA ARG A 175 28.71 48.94 -7.97
C ARG A 175 29.54 48.30 -9.08
N ARG A 176 30.08 47.10 -8.82
CA ARG A 176 30.88 46.35 -9.80
C ARG A 176 29.98 46.00 -10.99
N THR A 177 30.35 46.47 -12.18
CA THR A 177 29.63 46.19 -13.43
C THR A 177 30.61 45.55 -14.39
N GLU A 178 30.39 44.28 -14.73
CA GLU A 178 31.24 43.56 -15.69
C GLU A 178 30.60 43.67 -17.07
N GLU A 179 31.42 43.81 -18.13
CA GLU A 179 30.94 44.06 -19.49
C GLU A 179 29.97 42.98 -19.99
N HIS A 180 30.17 41.72 -19.57
CA HIS A 180 29.32 40.62 -19.98
C HIS A 180 27.91 40.66 -19.35
N TYR A 181 27.68 41.42 -18.26
CA TYR A 181 26.32 41.59 -17.72
C TYR A 181 25.41 42.32 -18.71
N ALA A 182 25.97 43.14 -19.60
CA ALA A 182 25.21 43.80 -20.66
C ALA A 182 24.72 42.81 -21.75
N LEU A 183 25.23 41.58 -21.78
CA LEU A 183 24.80 40.52 -22.70
C LEU A 183 23.51 39.84 -22.23
N ILE A 184 23.08 40.04 -20.98
CA ILE A 184 21.86 39.45 -20.44
C ILE A 184 20.65 40.05 -21.18
N PRO A 185 19.85 39.25 -21.90
CA PRO A 185 18.68 39.75 -22.62
C PRO A 185 17.68 40.41 -21.67
N LYS A 186 17.12 41.55 -22.09
CA LYS A 186 16.01 42.19 -21.36
C LYS A 186 14.79 41.27 -21.38
N ALA A 187 14.16 41.10 -20.23
CA ALA A 187 12.89 40.38 -20.14
C ALA A 187 11.78 41.14 -20.86
N SER A 188 10.75 40.43 -21.33
CA SER A 188 9.55 41.04 -21.89
C SER A 188 8.64 41.61 -20.80
N THR A 189 8.68 41.04 -19.59
CA THR A 189 7.89 41.48 -18.43
C THR A 189 8.70 41.28 -17.16
N VAL A 190 8.60 42.21 -16.22
CA VAL A 190 9.23 42.10 -14.90
C VAL A 190 8.14 41.93 -13.84
N LEU A 191 8.31 40.95 -12.95
CA LEU A 191 7.39 40.65 -11.85
C LEU A 191 8.08 40.84 -10.50
N GLU A 192 7.42 41.53 -9.59
CA GLU A 192 7.80 41.62 -8.18
C GLU A 192 6.86 40.74 -7.36
N ILE A 193 7.43 39.86 -6.53
CA ILE A 193 6.66 38.95 -5.65
C ILE A 193 5.87 39.78 -4.63
N ASP A 194 4.63 39.38 -4.36
CA ASP A 194 3.82 40.04 -3.33
C ASP A 194 4.41 39.78 -1.92
N PRO A 195 4.50 40.78 -1.02
CA PRO A 195 4.94 40.55 0.36
C PRO A 195 4.14 39.48 1.13
N GLY A 196 2.86 39.30 0.80
CA GLY A 196 2.01 38.25 1.36
C GLY A 196 2.17 36.89 0.67
N ALA A 197 2.90 36.80 -0.45
CA ALA A 197 3.23 35.57 -1.15
C ALA A 197 4.56 34.94 -0.67
N ILE A 198 4.83 35.05 0.64
CA ILE A 198 6.10 34.67 1.26
C ILE A 198 5.80 33.86 2.53
N ARG A 199 6.17 32.58 2.50
CA ARG A 199 6.18 31.72 3.69
C ARG A 199 7.55 31.79 4.34
N GLN A 200 7.70 32.75 5.27
CA GLN A 200 8.90 32.85 6.09
C GLN A 200 9.08 31.61 6.97
N TYR A 201 10.33 31.19 7.16
CA TYR A 201 10.68 30.00 7.95
C TYR A 201 9.93 28.75 7.49
N ALA A 202 9.75 28.61 6.17
CA ALA A 202 9.21 27.39 5.58
C ALA A 202 10.09 26.18 5.96
N HIS A 203 11.40 26.40 6.08
CA HIS A 203 12.35 25.49 6.71
C HIS A 203 13.22 26.27 7.72
N TYR A 204 13.96 25.57 8.58
CA TYR A 204 14.99 26.13 9.45
C TYR A 204 16.40 25.97 8.85
N GLY A 205 16.47 25.95 7.51
CA GLY A 205 17.67 25.81 6.70
C GLY A 205 17.38 26.21 5.26
N TRP A 206 18.40 26.19 4.39
CA TRP A 206 18.22 26.54 2.96
C TRP A 206 17.26 25.56 2.29
N VAL A 207 16.42 26.04 1.37
CA VAL A 207 15.47 25.19 0.64
C VAL A 207 16.12 24.64 -0.63
N PHE A 208 16.81 23.50 -0.50
CA PHE A 208 17.69 22.96 -1.54
C PHE A 208 16.94 22.36 -2.73
N CYS A 209 15.78 21.75 -2.51
CA CYS A 209 15.04 21.05 -3.55
C CYS A 209 13.54 21.18 -3.35
N MET A 210 12.82 21.26 -4.46
CA MET A 210 11.37 21.32 -4.48
C MET A 210 10.82 20.60 -5.71
N GLN A 211 9.63 20.01 -5.60
CA GLN A 211 8.94 19.35 -6.70
C GLN A 211 7.41 19.44 -6.53
N ILE A 212 6.68 19.59 -7.64
CA ILE A 212 5.22 19.43 -7.65
C ILE A 212 4.87 17.95 -7.85
N ALA A 213 3.94 17.43 -7.06
CA ALA A 213 3.41 16.07 -7.18
C ALA A 213 1.89 16.07 -7.23
N LYS A 214 1.30 15.14 -7.99
CA LYS A 214 -0.16 14.96 -8.12
C LYS A 214 -0.61 13.75 -7.32
N GLY A 215 -1.56 13.97 -6.41
CA GLY A 215 -2.11 12.93 -5.54
C GLY A 215 -1.06 12.07 -4.82
N PRO A 216 0.03 12.63 -4.25
CA PRO A 216 1.11 11.85 -3.63
C PRO A 216 0.69 11.22 -2.30
N THR A 217 -0.54 11.44 -1.85
CA THR A 217 -1.04 10.83 -0.61
C THR A 217 -2.55 10.68 -0.64
N VAL A 218 -3.03 9.65 0.05
CA VAL A 218 -4.39 9.53 0.54
C VAL A 218 -4.73 10.58 1.60
N LEU A 219 -4.19 11.79 1.61
CA LEU A 219 -4.83 12.95 2.27
C LEU A 219 -5.40 13.97 1.27
N GLY A 220 -4.96 13.90 0.00
CA GLY A 220 -5.39 14.76 -1.09
C GLY A 220 -6.38 14.09 -2.06
N GLY A 221 -6.89 14.88 -3.01
CA GLY A 221 -7.51 14.36 -4.22
C GLY A 221 -6.48 13.71 -5.16
N PRO A 222 -6.89 12.73 -6.00
CA PRO A 222 -5.97 12.04 -6.91
C PRO A 222 -5.33 12.97 -7.95
N ASP A 223 -6.03 14.03 -8.35
CA ASP A 223 -5.58 15.03 -9.32
C ASP A 223 -5.13 16.34 -8.66
N GLU A 224 -5.11 16.41 -7.32
CA GLU A 224 -4.71 17.60 -6.58
C GLU A 224 -3.18 17.71 -6.57
N GLU A 225 -2.67 18.92 -6.86
CA GLU A 225 -1.24 19.23 -6.84
C GLU A 225 -0.77 19.65 -5.45
N PHE A 226 0.38 19.09 -5.05
CA PHE A 226 1.08 19.40 -3.81
C PHE A 226 2.51 19.83 -4.13
N LEU A 227 3.03 20.76 -3.35
CA LEU A 227 4.44 21.10 -3.36
C LEU A 227 5.17 20.29 -2.30
N VAL A 228 6.28 19.64 -2.67
CA VAL A 228 7.16 18.95 -1.73
C VAL A 228 8.47 19.71 -1.67
N SER A 229 8.96 20.03 -0.48
CA SER A 229 10.21 20.76 -0.28
C SER A 229 11.15 20.03 0.68
N GLY A 230 12.45 20.03 0.35
CA GLY A 230 13.52 19.48 1.17
C GLY A 230 14.42 20.59 1.70
N GLY A 231 14.59 20.64 3.02
CA GLY A 231 15.34 21.67 3.72
C GLY A 231 16.75 21.25 4.10
N GLY A 232 17.60 22.26 4.32
CA GLY A 232 18.92 22.12 4.92
C GLY A 232 18.88 21.68 6.39
N ASP A 233 17.73 21.84 7.04
CA ASP A 233 17.41 21.32 8.38
C ASP A 233 17.14 19.80 8.41
N GLY A 234 17.17 19.13 7.25
CA GLY A 234 16.94 17.69 7.15
C GLY A 234 15.46 17.29 7.11
N THR A 235 14.55 18.27 7.17
CA THR A 235 13.10 18.05 7.07
C THR A 235 12.62 18.03 5.64
N ILE A 236 11.54 17.30 5.41
CA ILE A 236 10.79 17.31 4.16
C ILE A 236 9.35 17.72 4.48
N LYS A 237 8.84 18.73 3.78
CA LYS A 237 7.48 19.25 4.01
C LYS A 237 6.61 19.04 2.78
N LEU A 238 5.37 18.58 3.01
CA LEU A 238 4.33 18.53 1.99
C LEU A 238 3.39 19.71 2.21
N TRP A 239 3.21 20.50 1.17
CA TRP A 239 2.37 21.68 1.16
C TRP A 239 1.19 21.47 0.22
N ARG A 240 -0.01 21.68 0.74
CA ARG A 240 -1.20 21.80 -0.10
C ARG A 240 -1.17 23.14 -0.82
N LEU A 241 -1.42 23.13 -2.11
CA LEU A 241 -1.55 24.36 -2.89
C LEU A 241 -3.00 24.85 -2.80
N ALA A 242 -3.19 26.06 -2.28
CA ALA A 242 -4.50 26.70 -2.17
C ALA A 242 -4.70 27.77 -3.27
N ASP A 243 -5.94 28.00 -3.69
CA ASP A 243 -6.25 29.04 -4.68
C ASP A 243 -6.02 30.45 -4.11
N HIS A 244 -6.34 30.65 -2.82
CA HIS A 244 -6.27 31.92 -2.11
C HIS A 244 -5.73 31.73 -0.69
N GLY A 245 -4.93 32.68 -0.20
CA GLY A 245 -4.49 32.72 1.19
C GLY A 245 -5.56 33.19 2.18
N PRO A 246 -5.28 33.17 3.50
CA PRO A 246 -6.18 33.65 4.55
C PRO A 246 -6.51 35.14 4.38
N ASP A 247 -7.74 35.51 4.76
CA ASP A 247 -8.21 36.91 4.77
C ASP A 247 -7.55 37.66 5.94
N TYR A 248 -6.39 38.28 5.71
CA TYR A 248 -5.74 39.16 6.69
C TYR A 248 -6.23 40.60 6.48
N ASP A 249 -7.05 41.09 7.39
CA ASP A 249 -7.41 42.52 7.57
C ASP A 249 -7.77 43.32 6.29
N GLY A 250 -8.53 42.70 5.36
CA GLY A 250 -9.25 43.44 4.32
C GLY A 250 -8.42 43.97 3.14
N ASP A 251 -7.20 43.48 2.93
CA ASP A 251 -6.40 43.74 1.73
C ASP A 251 -6.47 42.59 0.70
N GLU A 252 -6.07 42.85 -0.55
CA GLU A 252 -6.19 41.93 -1.70
C GLU A 252 -5.67 40.50 -1.41
N ARG A 253 -6.53 39.48 -1.65
CA ARG A 253 -6.19 38.07 -1.43
C ARG A 253 -5.03 37.62 -2.33
N VAL A 254 -3.93 37.21 -1.73
CA VAL A 254 -2.80 36.61 -2.43
C VAL A 254 -3.21 35.28 -3.04
N THR A 255 -2.97 35.10 -4.34
CA THR A 255 -3.23 33.86 -5.08
C THR A 255 -2.08 32.86 -4.91
N GLY A 256 -2.40 31.56 -4.81
CA GLY A 256 -1.40 30.48 -4.86
C GLY A 256 -0.72 30.13 -3.54
N ASP A 257 -1.39 30.40 -2.41
CA ASP A 257 -0.88 30.13 -1.05
C ASP A 257 -0.54 28.65 -0.81
N ILE A 258 0.27 28.40 0.23
CA ILE A 258 0.73 27.08 0.63
C ILE A 258 0.34 26.77 2.08
N GLU A 259 -0.30 25.62 2.29
CA GLU A 259 -0.69 25.13 3.62
C GLU A 259 0.15 23.90 4.00
N GLU A 260 0.86 23.95 5.13
CA GLU A 260 1.66 22.82 5.61
C GLU A 260 0.75 21.66 6.02
N MET A 261 0.85 20.53 5.33
CA MET A 261 0.07 19.33 5.64
C MET A 261 0.82 18.32 6.50
N MET A 262 2.11 18.16 6.22
CA MET A 262 2.93 17.18 6.90
C MET A 262 4.40 17.58 6.90
N VAL A 263 5.10 17.11 7.93
CA VAL A 263 6.55 17.20 8.06
C VAL A 263 7.06 15.77 8.23
N LEU A 264 8.08 15.42 7.46
CA LEU A 264 8.84 14.18 7.54
C LEU A 264 10.29 14.50 7.90
N GLY A 265 10.96 13.54 8.54
CA GLY A 265 12.31 13.75 9.08
C GLY A 265 12.29 14.48 10.43
N ASP A 266 13.49 14.75 10.94
CA ASP A 266 13.70 15.53 12.16
C ASP A 266 14.65 16.70 11.85
N ASP A 267 14.54 17.78 12.61
CA ASP A 267 15.30 19.03 12.41
C ASP A 267 16.81 18.89 12.75
N ASN A 268 17.24 17.69 13.15
CA ASN A 268 18.64 17.34 13.42
C ASN A 268 19.21 16.37 12.37
N SER A 269 18.45 16.10 11.30
CA SER A 269 18.86 15.21 10.21
C SER A 269 19.81 15.89 9.24
N GLU A 270 20.50 15.07 8.45
CA GLU A 270 21.31 15.53 7.31
C GLU A 270 20.43 16.23 6.25
N SER A 271 20.96 17.31 5.66
CA SER A 271 20.27 18.14 4.66
C SER A 271 19.73 17.31 3.49
N VAL A 272 18.52 17.66 3.06
CA VAL A 272 17.84 17.03 1.92
C VAL A 272 18.26 17.74 0.65
N MET A 273 19.04 17.07 -0.19
CA MET A 273 19.67 17.63 -1.38
C MET A 273 18.84 17.44 -2.65
N SER A 274 18.05 16.37 -2.71
CA SER A 274 17.23 16.04 -3.87
C SER A 274 16.01 15.22 -3.48
N LEU A 275 14.95 15.31 -4.27
CA LEU A 275 13.69 14.60 -4.08
C LEU A 275 13.29 13.88 -5.37
N ALA A 276 12.63 12.74 -5.22
CA ALA A 276 11.86 12.10 -6.29
C ALA A 276 10.63 11.42 -5.69
N ILE A 277 9.54 11.34 -6.45
CA ILE A 277 8.26 10.78 -5.99
C ILE A 277 7.77 9.71 -6.97
N ASP A 278 7.16 8.66 -6.41
CA ASP A 278 6.51 7.58 -7.15
C ASP A 278 5.25 7.11 -6.40
N GLY A 279 4.09 7.62 -6.80
CA GLY A 279 2.85 7.42 -6.05
C GLY A 279 2.93 8.02 -4.64
N SER A 280 2.66 7.22 -3.61
CA SER A 280 2.80 7.63 -2.20
C SER A 280 4.21 7.49 -1.62
N PHE A 281 5.17 7.04 -2.43
CA PHE A 281 6.56 6.88 -1.99
C PHE A 281 7.39 8.10 -2.35
N LEU A 282 8.07 8.63 -1.35
CA LEU A 282 8.99 9.76 -1.47
C LEU A 282 10.42 9.29 -1.23
N TYR A 283 11.31 9.67 -2.14
CA TYR A 283 12.76 9.42 -2.06
C TYR A 283 13.47 10.73 -1.76
N ALA A 284 14.30 10.73 -0.72
CA ALA A 284 15.05 11.89 -0.30
C ALA A 284 16.56 11.59 -0.28
N GLY A 285 17.30 12.28 -1.16
CA GLY A 285 18.75 12.19 -1.26
C GLY A 285 19.43 13.12 -0.27
N LYS A 286 20.42 12.63 0.48
CA LYS A 286 21.09 13.36 1.58
C LYS A 286 22.61 13.48 1.39
N LEU A 287 23.24 14.32 2.20
CA LEU A 287 24.69 14.67 2.13
C LEU A 287 25.65 13.49 2.26
N GLN A 288 25.29 12.46 3.04
CA GLN A 288 26.15 11.29 3.23
C GLN A 288 25.93 10.19 2.18
N GLY A 289 25.38 10.52 1.01
CA GLY A 289 25.12 9.56 -0.05
C GLY A 289 24.01 8.56 0.29
N ILE A 290 23.15 8.97 1.22
CA ILE A 290 22.00 8.21 1.70
C ILE A 290 20.77 8.62 0.89
N ILE A 291 19.94 7.64 0.54
CA ILE A 291 18.58 7.83 0.05
C ILE A 291 17.63 7.30 1.11
N GLU A 292 16.76 8.14 1.65
CA GLU A 292 15.68 7.73 2.54
C GLU A 292 14.40 7.50 1.73
N LEU A 293 13.73 6.39 2.00
CA LEU A 293 12.42 6.07 1.45
C LEU A 293 11.34 6.29 2.51
N TRP A 294 10.36 7.11 2.16
CA TRP A 294 9.23 7.47 3.00
C TRP A 294 7.91 7.03 2.36
N ASP A 295 7.00 6.58 3.20
CA ASP A 295 5.59 6.37 2.86
C ASP A 295 4.79 7.58 3.34
N LEU A 296 4.26 8.35 2.38
CA LEU A 296 3.54 9.60 2.66
C LEU A 296 2.18 9.35 3.32
N ASP A 297 1.58 8.18 3.15
CA ASP A 297 0.26 7.88 3.73
C ASP A 297 0.36 7.51 5.21
N THR A 298 1.43 6.83 5.60
CA THR A 298 1.65 6.43 6.99
C THR A 298 2.64 7.32 7.74
N LYS A 299 3.31 8.25 7.04
CA LYS A 299 4.39 9.11 7.54
C LYS A 299 5.59 8.32 8.09
N GLN A 300 5.79 7.08 7.62
CA GLN A 300 6.83 6.19 8.13
C GLN A 300 8.04 6.13 7.18
N LYS A 301 9.24 6.17 7.76
CA LYS A 301 10.48 5.86 7.04
C LYS A 301 10.56 4.35 6.86
N LEU A 302 10.54 3.89 5.61
CA LEU A 302 10.56 2.47 5.28
C LEU A 302 11.99 1.92 5.15
N ARG A 303 12.89 2.71 4.55
CA ARG A 303 14.26 2.26 4.26
C ARG A 303 15.26 3.41 4.20
N VAL A 304 16.52 3.07 4.47
CA VAL A 304 17.69 3.93 4.28
C VAL A 304 18.66 3.16 3.38
N ILE A 305 19.01 3.74 2.23
CA ILE A 305 19.86 3.12 1.20
C ILE A 305 21.16 3.92 1.10
N LYS A 306 22.31 3.25 1.18
CA LYS A 306 23.62 3.86 0.89
C LYS A 306 23.88 3.76 -0.61
N ALA A 307 23.64 4.84 -1.35
CA ALA A 307 23.71 4.85 -2.81
C ALA A 307 25.04 5.38 -3.35
N HIS A 308 25.68 6.31 -2.64
CA HIS A 308 26.93 6.97 -3.04
C HIS A 308 27.85 7.22 -1.83
N ASP A 309 29.13 7.51 -2.08
CA ASP A 309 30.11 7.82 -1.02
C ASP A 309 30.03 9.25 -0.48
N GLY A 310 29.26 10.12 -1.13
CA GLY A 310 28.98 11.49 -0.70
C GLY A 310 27.62 11.96 -1.23
N ALA A 311 27.34 13.26 -1.16
CA ALA A 311 25.98 13.79 -1.34
C ALA A 311 25.28 13.29 -2.60
N VAL A 312 24.01 12.90 -2.45
CA VAL A 312 23.10 12.56 -3.55
C VAL A 312 22.50 13.86 -4.08
N ASN A 313 23.17 14.45 -5.07
CA ASN A 313 22.82 15.79 -5.57
C ASN A 313 21.60 15.77 -6.49
N SER A 314 21.30 14.63 -7.10
CA SER A 314 20.17 14.50 -8.02
C SER A 314 19.48 13.15 -7.87
N LEU A 315 18.16 13.19 -7.83
CA LEU A 315 17.26 12.04 -7.89
C LEU A 315 16.25 12.29 -9.00
N ASN A 316 15.96 11.26 -9.81
CA ASN A 316 14.93 11.31 -10.83
C ASN A 316 14.16 10.00 -10.85
N MET A 317 12.82 10.08 -10.87
CA MET A 317 11.95 8.92 -11.08
C MET A 317 11.51 8.89 -12.54
N SER A 318 11.94 7.89 -13.30
CA SER A 318 11.57 7.75 -14.71
C SER A 318 11.77 6.33 -15.20
N PHE A 319 10.96 5.93 -16.18
CA PHE A 319 10.98 4.57 -16.74
C PHE A 319 10.80 3.46 -15.69
N GLY A 320 10.12 3.78 -14.57
CA GLY A 320 9.95 2.85 -13.45
C GLY A 320 11.21 2.61 -12.61
N LEU A 321 12.25 3.43 -12.79
CA LEU A 321 13.52 3.34 -12.07
C LEU A 321 13.81 4.62 -11.29
N LEU A 322 14.52 4.45 -10.18
CA LEU A 322 15.09 5.54 -9.43
C LEU A 322 16.53 5.76 -9.90
N TRP A 323 16.77 6.91 -10.52
CA TRP A 323 18.08 7.35 -10.96
C TRP A 323 18.68 8.25 -9.91
N SER A 324 19.94 8.01 -9.54
CA SER A 324 20.66 8.85 -8.60
C SER A 324 22.05 9.18 -9.10
N ALA A 325 22.53 10.38 -8.77
CA ALA A 325 23.90 10.77 -9.00
C ALA A 325 24.43 11.63 -7.86
N GLY A 326 25.75 11.61 -7.67
CA GLY A 326 26.33 12.25 -6.51
C GLY A 326 27.77 12.72 -6.63
N THR A 327 28.30 13.10 -5.48
CA THR A 327 29.58 13.79 -5.31
C THR A 327 30.79 13.00 -5.84
N GLY A 328 30.74 11.66 -5.86
CA GLY A 328 31.82 10.82 -6.36
C GLY A 328 31.94 10.73 -7.88
N GLY A 329 31.11 11.45 -8.64
CA GLY A 329 31.05 11.30 -10.10
C GLY A 329 30.31 10.04 -10.57
N SER A 330 29.77 9.26 -9.63
CA SER A 330 29.00 8.06 -9.92
C SER A 330 27.53 8.38 -10.17
N ALA A 331 26.96 7.63 -11.11
CA ALA A 331 25.52 7.52 -11.31
C ALA A 331 25.09 6.08 -11.06
N SER A 332 23.87 5.92 -10.55
CA SER A 332 23.32 4.62 -10.22
C SER A 332 21.87 4.57 -10.69
N LYS A 333 21.41 3.40 -11.13
CA LYS A 333 20.01 3.12 -11.37
C LYS A 333 19.55 2.04 -10.40
N HIS A 334 18.48 2.30 -9.70
CA HIS A 334 17.93 1.40 -8.69
C HIS A 334 16.59 0.88 -9.15
N SER A 335 16.33 -0.40 -8.89
CA SER A 335 14.98 -0.94 -9.02
C SER A 335 14.05 -0.20 -8.05
N THR A 336 12.83 0.08 -8.50
CA THR A 336 11.78 0.60 -7.64
C THR A 336 10.77 -0.49 -7.37
N VAL A 337 9.95 -0.28 -6.36
CA VAL A 337 8.89 -1.22 -5.96
C VAL A 337 7.82 -1.36 -7.06
N HIS A 338 7.72 -0.44 -8.03
CA HIS A 338 6.62 -0.43 -9.00
C HIS A 338 6.77 -1.44 -10.14
N TYR A 339 7.99 -1.88 -10.42
CA TYR A 339 8.26 -2.70 -11.61
C TYR A 339 8.89 -4.04 -11.26
N GLY A 340 8.07 -4.93 -10.70
CA GLY A 340 8.31 -6.39 -10.69
C GLY A 340 7.98 -7.04 -12.05
N ARG A 341 8.23 -6.35 -13.15
CA ARG A 341 7.96 -6.79 -14.54
C ARG A 341 9.24 -6.85 -15.36
N ASP A 342 10.34 -7.27 -14.74
CA ASP A 342 11.48 -7.71 -15.52
C ASP A 342 11.10 -9.03 -16.20
N LYS A 343 10.78 -8.95 -17.50
CA LYS A 343 10.54 -10.10 -18.37
C LYS A 343 11.85 -10.68 -18.91
N SER A 344 13.02 -10.21 -18.46
CA SER A 344 14.27 -10.85 -18.83
C SER A 344 14.42 -12.14 -18.00
N GLY A 345 14.32 -13.28 -18.68
CA GLY A 345 14.50 -14.61 -18.11
C GLY A 345 15.95 -14.91 -17.73
N LEU A 346 16.56 -14.07 -16.88
CA LEU A 346 17.88 -14.28 -16.33
C LEU A 346 17.80 -14.24 -14.79
N THR A 347 17.81 -15.45 -14.22
CA THR A 347 18.25 -15.81 -12.85
C THR A 347 17.50 -15.14 -11.69
N GLU A 348 16.60 -15.83 -11.00
CA GLU A 348 16.92 -16.73 -9.88
C GLU A 348 17.62 -16.06 -8.69
N ASP A 349 17.05 -14.99 -8.13
CA ASP A 349 17.10 -14.70 -6.68
C ASP A 349 16.02 -13.68 -6.29
N VAL A 350 14.98 -14.15 -5.59
CA VAL A 350 13.76 -13.37 -5.26
C VAL A 350 13.97 -12.55 -3.98
N SER A 351 14.99 -11.67 -3.89
CA SER A 351 15.23 -11.00 -2.59
C SER A 351 15.45 -9.49 -2.53
N GLN A 352 15.68 -8.73 -3.60
CA GLN A 352 16.03 -7.31 -3.41
C GLN A 352 15.26 -6.31 -4.30
N LYS A 353 14.03 -5.99 -3.89
CA LYS A 353 13.39 -4.71 -4.25
C LYS A 353 14.19 -3.58 -3.62
N TYR A 354 14.51 -2.54 -4.41
CA TYR A 354 15.56 -1.55 -4.15
C TYR A 354 16.99 -2.11 -4.16
N GLN A 355 17.31 -2.81 -5.24
CA GLN A 355 18.69 -3.15 -5.56
C GLN A 355 19.26 -2.08 -6.49
N CYS A 356 20.51 -1.71 -6.23
CA CYS A 356 21.34 -1.04 -7.22
C CYS A 356 21.50 -1.99 -8.41
N LEU A 357 20.81 -1.71 -9.52
CA LEU A 357 20.85 -2.56 -10.72
C LEU A 357 22.18 -2.35 -11.44
N SER A 358 22.58 -1.09 -11.57
CA SER A 358 23.93 -0.75 -11.99
C SER A 358 24.39 0.57 -11.40
N ARG A 359 25.69 0.66 -11.15
CA ARG A 359 26.40 1.87 -10.70
C ARG A 359 27.63 2.02 -11.57
N TRP A 360 27.81 3.19 -12.17
CA TRP A 360 28.96 3.44 -13.03
C TRP A 360 29.54 4.81 -12.78
N LYS A 361 30.80 4.99 -13.16
CA LYS A 361 31.47 6.28 -13.14
C LYS A 361 30.96 7.11 -14.32
N ALA A 362 30.01 8.00 -14.06
CA ALA A 362 29.45 8.88 -15.08
C ALA A 362 30.40 10.04 -15.41
N HIS A 363 31.13 10.56 -14.43
CA HIS A 363 32.02 11.73 -14.57
C HIS A 363 33.29 11.60 -13.72
N ASP A 364 34.32 12.38 -14.04
CA ASP A 364 35.56 12.45 -13.25
C ASP A 364 35.46 13.45 -12.08
N ALA A 365 34.38 14.23 -12.03
CA ALA A 365 34.05 15.17 -10.99
C ALA A 365 32.60 14.99 -10.50
N LYS A 366 32.19 15.81 -9.53
CA LYS A 366 30.84 15.77 -8.92
C LYS A 366 29.76 15.89 -9.99
N VAL A 367 28.84 14.93 -10.05
CA VAL A 367 27.58 15.10 -10.80
C VAL A 367 26.66 15.96 -9.95
N LEU A 368 26.19 17.07 -10.52
CA LEU A 368 25.36 18.04 -9.79
C LEU A 368 23.90 17.99 -10.21
N SER A 369 23.62 17.62 -11.45
CA SER A 369 22.26 17.55 -11.97
C SER A 369 22.13 16.43 -12.98
N THR A 370 20.94 15.83 -13.02
CA THR A 370 20.58 14.81 -13.99
C THR A 370 19.20 15.11 -14.55
N ALA A 371 18.97 14.66 -15.78
CA ALA A 371 17.68 14.73 -16.44
C ALA A 371 17.43 13.46 -17.23
N VAL A 372 16.16 13.21 -17.53
CA VAL A 372 15.72 12.05 -18.29
C VAL A 372 14.92 12.54 -19.49
N GLY A 373 15.10 11.91 -20.65
CA GLY A 373 14.37 12.27 -21.87
C GLY A 373 14.21 11.08 -22.80
N VAL A 374 13.43 11.28 -23.88
CA VAL A 374 13.24 10.28 -24.93
C VAL A 374 13.54 10.93 -26.28
N CYS A 375 14.36 10.29 -27.11
CA CYS A 375 14.71 10.78 -28.45
C CYS A 375 14.76 9.62 -29.43
N ARG A 376 13.95 9.66 -30.50
CA ARG A 376 13.93 8.63 -31.56
C ARG A 376 13.85 7.19 -30.99
N ASP A 377 12.90 6.98 -30.08
CA ASP A 377 12.67 5.72 -29.35
C ASP A 377 13.75 5.29 -28.35
N ASP A 378 14.89 6.00 -28.26
CA ASP A 378 15.88 5.79 -27.21
C ASP A 378 15.44 6.48 -25.91
N GLN A 379 15.47 5.74 -24.81
CA GLN A 379 15.38 6.30 -23.46
C GLN A 379 16.75 6.83 -23.05
N LEU A 380 16.83 8.11 -22.68
CA LEU A 380 18.07 8.80 -22.40
C LEU A 380 18.17 9.22 -20.94
N PHE A 381 19.30 8.93 -20.32
CA PHE A 381 19.71 9.50 -19.05
C PHE A 381 20.84 10.51 -19.32
N ILE A 382 20.73 11.72 -18.79
CA ILE A 382 21.65 12.83 -19.09
C ILE A 382 22.23 13.34 -17.78
N THR A 383 23.55 13.48 -17.72
CA THR A 383 24.29 13.87 -16.50
C THR A 383 25.15 15.11 -16.75
N GLY A 384 25.17 16.03 -15.78
CA GLY A 384 25.96 17.26 -15.80
C GLY A 384 26.86 17.37 -14.59
N ALA A 385 28.11 17.76 -14.81
CA ALA A 385 29.12 17.73 -13.77
C ALA A 385 30.09 18.92 -13.77
N ASN A 386 30.87 18.99 -12.69
CA ASN A 386 31.92 19.98 -12.48
C ASN A 386 33.18 19.79 -13.35
N ASP A 387 33.23 18.74 -14.17
CA ASP A 387 34.29 18.53 -15.16
C ASP A 387 34.01 19.29 -16.48
N ASN A 388 33.00 20.17 -16.47
CA ASN A 388 32.55 21.00 -17.58
C ASN A 388 31.94 20.19 -18.74
N THR A 389 31.43 18.98 -18.45
CA THR A 389 30.80 18.12 -19.44
C THR A 389 29.34 17.83 -19.14
N VAL A 390 28.58 17.59 -20.21
CA VAL A 390 27.30 16.88 -20.19
C VAL A 390 27.49 15.55 -20.90
N ARG A 391 27.08 14.44 -20.29
CA ARG A 391 27.13 13.10 -20.91
C ARG A 391 25.73 12.56 -21.12
N VAL A 392 25.51 11.94 -22.28
CA VAL A 392 24.23 11.36 -22.70
C VAL A 392 24.37 9.85 -22.77
N TRP A 393 23.53 9.16 -22.02
CA TRP A 393 23.55 7.71 -21.84
C TRP A 393 22.27 7.10 -22.40
N ARG A 394 22.39 6.09 -23.27
CA ARG A 394 21.25 5.31 -23.77
C ARG A 394 20.90 4.21 -22.79
N VAL A 395 19.61 4.11 -22.48
CA VAL A 395 19.03 3.17 -21.53
C VAL A 395 18.02 2.27 -22.25
N ASN A 396 18.48 1.47 -23.23
CA ASN A 396 17.60 0.53 -23.94
C ASN A 396 17.52 -0.80 -23.18
N GLY A 397 16.31 -1.37 -23.07
CA GLY A 397 16.06 -2.65 -22.38
C GLY A 397 14.82 -2.69 -21.46
N MET A 398 14.06 -1.60 -21.36
CA MET A 398 12.85 -1.53 -20.54
C MET A 398 11.59 -1.43 -21.41
N PRO A 399 10.49 -2.14 -21.08
CA PRO A 399 9.27 -2.05 -21.86
C PRO A 399 8.69 -0.63 -21.82
N THR A 400 8.46 -0.06 -23.00
CA THR A 400 7.60 1.10 -23.17
C THR A 400 6.17 0.74 -22.73
N GLN A 401 5.47 1.65 -22.06
CA GLN A 401 4.06 1.49 -21.63
C GLN A 401 3.06 1.32 -22.80
N ALA A 402 3.54 1.21 -24.04
CA ALA A 402 2.72 1.20 -25.24
C ALA A 402 2.30 -0.21 -25.69
N GLU A 403 1.80 -1.04 -24.78
CA GLU A 403 1.02 -2.23 -25.16
C GLU A 403 -0.10 -2.50 -24.14
N GLN A 404 -1.04 -1.56 -24.05
CA GLN A 404 -2.41 -1.92 -23.66
C GLN A 404 -3.17 -2.24 -24.93
N GLY A 405 -3.30 -3.53 -25.19
CA GLY A 405 -4.05 -4.09 -26.31
C GLY A 405 -5.51 -3.65 -26.29
N ASN A 406 -6.04 -3.53 -27.50
CA ASN A 406 -7.43 -3.25 -27.87
C ASN A 406 -8.46 -3.76 -26.86
N GLY A 407 -9.26 -2.81 -26.38
CA GLY A 407 -10.24 -2.99 -25.31
C GLY A 407 -11.42 -3.88 -25.68
N VAL A 408 -11.66 -4.86 -24.80
CA VAL A 408 -13.01 -5.23 -24.40
C VAL A 408 -13.38 -4.30 -23.25
N VAL A 409 -14.58 -3.71 -23.27
CA VAL A 409 -15.08 -2.87 -22.18
C VAL A 409 -15.25 -3.74 -20.94
N GLU A 410 -14.22 -3.77 -20.09
CA GLU A 410 -14.26 -4.44 -18.80
C GLU A 410 -15.02 -3.58 -17.78
N GLY A 411 -15.87 -4.21 -16.95
CA GLY A 411 -16.57 -3.51 -15.89
C GLY A 411 -15.57 -2.94 -14.86
N MET A 412 -15.76 -1.69 -14.42
CA MET A 412 -14.85 -0.99 -13.50
C MET A 412 -14.47 -1.81 -12.26
N MET A 413 -15.43 -2.55 -11.69
CA MET A 413 -15.21 -3.42 -10.53
C MET A 413 -14.15 -4.51 -10.80
N THR A 414 -14.20 -5.15 -11.98
CA THR A 414 -13.23 -6.18 -12.37
C THR A 414 -11.87 -5.57 -12.66
N ALA A 415 -11.83 -4.37 -13.28
CA ALA A 415 -10.59 -3.64 -13.49
C ALA A 415 -9.91 -3.27 -12.15
N SER A 416 -10.67 -2.74 -11.18
CA SER A 416 -10.15 -2.47 -9.83
C SER A 416 -9.68 -3.74 -9.12
N LEU A 417 -10.40 -4.86 -9.26
CA LEU A 417 -9.97 -6.13 -8.67
C LEU A 417 -8.69 -6.66 -9.32
N ARG A 418 -8.54 -6.53 -10.65
CA ARG A 418 -7.33 -6.91 -11.38
C ARG A 418 -6.12 -6.14 -10.87
N GLU A 419 -6.27 -4.82 -10.74
CA GLU A 419 -5.22 -3.97 -10.19
C GLU A 419 -4.92 -4.36 -8.74
N PHE A 420 -5.94 -4.60 -7.91
CA PHE A 420 -5.75 -4.99 -6.52
C PHE A 420 -5.02 -6.33 -6.35
N VAL A 421 -5.35 -7.33 -7.16
CA VAL A 421 -4.69 -8.65 -7.18
C VAL A 421 -3.22 -8.53 -7.62
N SER A 422 -2.88 -7.54 -8.44
CA SER A 422 -1.50 -7.35 -8.92
C SER A 422 -0.50 -6.96 -7.82
N TYR A 423 -0.97 -6.40 -6.71
CA TYR A 423 -0.14 -6.16 -5.54
C TYR A 423 0.08 -7.45 -4.75
N LYS A 424 1.33 -7.90 -4.64
CA LYS A 424 1.70 -9.11 -3.88
C LYS A 424 1.68 -8.83 -2.38
N THR A 425 0.50 -8.64 -1.82
CA THR A 425 0.26 -8.27 -0.42
C THR A 425 0.51 -9.46 0.54
N VAL A 426 1.69 -10.08 0.47
CA VAL A 426 2.02 -11.29 1.24
C VAL A 426 2.60 -10.92 2.61
N SER A 427 1.75 -10.87 3.65
CA SER A 427 2.13 -10.37 4.99
C SER A 427 3.16 -11.23 5.73
N SER A 428 3.24 -12.53 5.41
CA SER A 428 4.18 -13.47 6.08
C SER A 428 5.63 -13.34 5.62
N ARG A 429 5.87 -12.60 4.53
CA ARG A 429 7.17 -12.51 3.84
C ARG A 429 7.64 -11.03 3.83
N PRO A 430 8.66 -10.67 4.62
CA PRO A 430 9.11 -9.27 4.77
C PRO A 430 9.48 -8.57 3.45
N GLU A 431 9.92 -9.31 2.43
CA GLU A 431 10.23 -8.80 1.09
C GLU A 431 9.01 -8.20 0.36
N PHE A 432 7.79 -8.49 0.82
CA PHE A 432 6.55 -7.98 0.27
C PHE A 432 5.92 -6.84 1.10
N THR A 433 6.56 -6.40 2.20
CA THR A 433 6.06 -5.29 3.05
C THR A 433 5.64 -4.05 2.25
N GLU A 434 6.41 -3.71 1.22
CA GLU A 434 6.12 -2.53 0.39
C GLU A 434 4.96 -2.78 -0.59
N ASP A 435 4.79 -4.00 -1.12
CA ASP A 435 3.62 -4.36 -1.94
C ASP A 435 2.36 -4.38 -1.08
N CYS A 436 2.46 -4.82 0.17
CA CYS A 436 1.37 -4.74 1.14
C CYS A 436 0.94 -3.28 1.35
N ARG A 437 1.89 -2.36 1.55
CA ARG A 437 1.60 -0.92 1.69
C ARG A 437 0.98 -0.33 0.44
N LYS A 438 1.47 -0.70 -0.75
CA LYS A 438 0.86 -0.30 -2.03
C LYS A 438 -0.56 -0.79 -2.19
N GLY A 439 -0.80 -2.06 -1.88
CA GLY A 439 -2.15 -2.61 -1.89
C GLY A 439 -3.08 -1.83 -0.97
N ALA A 440 -2.58 -1.43 0.20
CA ALA A 440 -3.30 -0.61 1.16
C ALA A 440 -3.55 0.83 0.65
N THR A 441 -2.54 1.51 0.10
CA THR A 441 -2.64 2.85 -0.50
C THR A 441 -3.58 2.84 -1.71
N PHE A 442 -3.47 1.86 -2.60
CA PHE A 442 -4.37 1.66 -3.73
C PHE A 442 -5.81 1.53 -3.23
N LEU A 443 -6.03 0.67 -2.25
CA LEU A 443 -7.35 0.45 -1.67
C LEU A 443 -7.90 1.73 -1.02
N GLY A 444 -7.09 2.44 -0.24
CA GLY A 444 -7.45 3.73 0.36
C GLY A 444 -7.78 4.80 -0.69
N SER A 445 -6.98 4.90 -1.75
CA SER A 445 -7.23 5.80 -2.88
C SER A 445 -8.52 5.46 -3.62
N LEU A 446 -8.80 4.16 -3.81
CA LEU A 446 -10.04 3.68 -4.42
C LEU A 446 -11.26 4.01 -3.55
N PHE A 447 -11.17 3.79 -2.24
CA PHE A 447 -12.22 4.19 -1.28
C PHE A 447 -12.53 5.69 -1.38
N ARG A 448 -11.51 6.54 -1.36
CA ARG A 448 -11.71 8.00 -1.49
C ARG A 448 -12.35 8.36 -2.83
N ARG A 449 -11.82 7.83 -3.94
CA ARG A 449 -12.35 8.10 -5.29
C ARG A 449 -13.84 7.76 -5.40
N LEU A 450 -14.28 6.73 -4.67
CA LEU A 450 -15.67 6.28 -4.64
C LEU A 450 -16.54 7.00 -3.58
N GLY A 451 -16.00 7.97 -2.84
CA GLY A 451 -16.74 8.89 -1.99
C GLY A 451 -16.55 8.69 -0.47
N ALA A 452 -15.55 7.92 -0.03
CA ALA A 452 -15.27 7.74 1.40
C ALA A 452 -14.34 8.81 1.98
N GLN A 453 -14.50 9.09 3.27
CA GLN A 453 -13.43 9.62 4.11
C GLN A 453 -12.49 8.47 4.47
N VAL A 454 -11.17 8.63 4.31
CA VAL A 454 -10.19 7.54 4.45
C VAL A 454 -9.06 7.95 5.38
N GLU A 455 -8.64 7.04 6.26
CA GLU A 455 -7.45 7.16 7.10
C GLU A 455 -6.65 5.84 7.10
N MET A 456 -5.33 5.94 7.02
CA MET A 456 -4.41 4.80 7.10
C MET A 456 -3.92 4.65 8.52
N LEU A 457 -4.49 3.71 9.28
CA LEU A 457 -4.19 3.55 10.69
C LEU A 457 -2.92 2.72 10.88
N SER A 458 -1.88 3.33 11.46
CA SER A 458 -0.61 2.64 11.73
C SER A 458 -0.74 1.62 12.86
N THR A 459 -0.38 0.38 12.58
CA THR A 459 -0.34 -0.72 13.55
C THR A 459 0.89 -0.72 14.45
N GLY A 460 1.82 0.21 14.22
CA GLY A 460 3.10 0.30 14.94
C GLY A 460 4.13 -0.73 14.44
N GLY A 461 5.41 -0.35 14.51
CA GLY A 461 6.50 -1.17 13.95
C GLY A 461 6.50 -1.20 12.42
N LEU A 462 6.95 -2.32 11.84
CA LEU A 462 7.01 -2.57 10.39
C LEU A 462 5.75 -3.26 9.83
N HIS A 463 4.71 -3.45 10.64
CA HIS A 463 3.48 -4.12 10.22
C HIS A 463 2.67 -3.29 9.22
N ASN A 464 1.78 -3.97 8.52
CA ASN A 464 0.89 -3.40 7.52
C ASN A 464 -0.19 -2.51 8.16
N PRO A 465 -0.52 -1.35 7.56
CA PRO A 465 -1.55 -0.46 8.10
C PRO A 465 -2.96 -1.04 7.97
N ILE A 466 -3.90 -0.52 8.75
CA ILE A 466 -5.33 -0.79 8.58
C ILE A 466 -5.93 0.34 7.73
N VAL A 467 -6.63 -0.01 6.65
CA VAL A 467 -7.39 0.95 5.85
C VAL A 467 -8.74 1.19 6.53
N PHE A 468 -8.91 2.37 7.12
CA PHE A 468 -10.19 2.83 7.64
C PHE A 468 -10.86 3.70 6.57
N ALA A 469 -12.10 3.38 6.21
CA ALA A 469 -12.88 4.19 5.28
C ALA A 469 -14.33 4.35 5.74
N LYS A 470 -14.85 5.57 5.74
CA LYS A 470 -16.22 5.89 6.15
C LYS A 470 -17.00 6.48 4.98
N PHE A 471 -18.12 5.85 4.64
CA PHE A 471 -19.16 6.43 3.79
C PHE A 471 -20.27 6.98 4.66
N SER A 472 -20.60 8.26 4.50
CA SER A 472 -21.69 8.89 5.23
C SER A 472 -23.03 8.66 4.56
N GLY A 473 -24.00 8.17 5.33
CA GLY A 473 -25.39 8.06 4.90
C GLY A 473 -26.06 9.43 4.76
N LYS A 474 -27.33 9.43 4.34
CA LYS A 474 -28.12 10.65 4.08
C LYS A 474 -29.33 10.83 4.99
N LEU A 475 -29.59 9.88 5.90
CA LEU A 475 -30.72 9.99 6.83
C LEU A 475 -30.50 11.14 7.80
N GLU A 476 -31.52 11.99 7.96
CA GLU A 476 -31.51 13.13 8.88
C GLU A 476 -32.48 12.93 10.06
N PRO A 477 -32.12 13.34 11.29
CA PRO A 477 -30.82 13.88 11.69
C PRO A 477 -29.70 12.80 11.74
N PRO A 478 -28.41 13.18 11.67
CA PRO A 478 -27.31 12.23 11.54
C PRO A 478 -27.18 11.27 12.74
N GLU A 479 -27.67 11.66 13.92
CA GLU A 479 -27.66 10.79 15.10
C GLU A 479 -28.56 9.55 14.97
N LYS A 480 -29.50 9.54 14.02
CA LYS A 480 -30.37 8.38 13.75
C LYS A 480 -29.76 7.39 12.76
N ARG A 481 -28.67 7.74 12.10
CA ARG A 481 -28.00 6.86 11.13
C ARG A 481 -27.41 5.67 11.88
N LYS A 482 -27.66 4.47 11.36
CA LYS A 482 -26.99 3.26 11.84
C LYS A 482 -25.55 3.24 11.33
N ARG A 483 -24.65 2.65 12.12
CA ARG A 483 -23.25 2.43 11.73
C ARG A 483 -22.98 0.96 11.52
N ILE A 484 -22.68 0.61 10.28
CA ILE A 484 -22.42 -0.78 9.87
C ILE A 484 -20.93 -0.91 9.58
N LEU A 485 -20.23 -1.70 10.40
CA LEU A 485 -18.82 -1.98 10.21
C LEU A 485 -18.66 -3.18 9.28
N PHE A 486 -18.04 -3.00 8.13
CA PHE A 486 -17.57 -4.07 7.25
C PHE A 486 -16.09 -4.36 7.55
N TYR A 487 -15.78 -5.61 7.89
CA TYR A 487 -14.40 -6.07 8.06
C TYR A 487 -13.96 -6.94 6.87
N GLY A 488 -12.68 -6.80 6.49
CA GLY A 488 -11.97 -7.69 5.57
C GLY A 488 -10.46 -7.59 5.75
N HIS A 489 -9.69 -8.29 4.94
CA HIS A 489 -8.23 -8.17 4.91
C HIS A 489 -7.69 -8.14 3.48
N TYR A 490 -6.61 -7.38 3.27
CA TYR A 490 -6.00 -7.23 1.94
C TYR A 490 -4.74 -8.07 1.78
N ASP A 491 -4.17 -8.61 2.85
CA ASP A 491 -3.05 -9.51 2.78
C ASP A 491 -3.46 -10.92 2.36
N VAL A 492 -2.51 -11.65 1.77
CA VAL A 492 -2.72 -12.95 1.14
C VAL A 492 -1.59 -13.90 1.50
N VAL A 493 -1.84 -15.21 1.47
CA VAL A 493 -0.77 -16.20 1.61
C VAL A 493 0.20 -16.19 0.40
N PRO A 494 1.46 -16.65 0.56
CA PRO A 494 2.40 -16.76 -0.54
C PRO A 494 1.84 -17.58 -1.73
N ALA A 495 2.26 -17.21 -2.95
CA ALA A 495 2.02 -17.97 -4.16
C ALA A 495 3.12 -17.66 -5.17
N ASP A 496 3.80 -18.68 -5.68
CA ASP A 496 4.85 -18.53 -6.68
C ASP A 496 4.66 -19.55 -7.81
N MET A 497 5.22 -19.30 -9.00
CA MET A 497 5.17 -20.26 -10.11
C MET A 497 6.11 -21.46 -9.92
N LYS A 498 7.05 -21.38 -8.96
CA LYS A 498 8.06 -22.44 -8.71
C LYS A 498 7.54 -23.40 -7.64
N GLY A 499 7.30 -24.66 -8.02
CA GLY A 499 6.90 -25.75 -7.12
C GLY A 499 5.39 -25.93 -6.95
N ASP A 500 4.60 -24.89 -7.23
CA ASP A 500 3.15 -24.91 -7.17
C ASP A 500 2.55 -25.02 -8.58
N ASN A 501 1.61 -25.94 -8.80
CA ASN A 501 0.93 -26.18 -10.09
C ASN A 501 -0.04 -25.04 -10.51
N TRP A 502 0.36 -23.77 -10.41
CA TRP A 502 -0.37 -22.63 -10.94
C TRP A 502 -0.35 -22.64 -12.47
N GLN A 503 -1.52 -22.44 -13.08
CA GLN A 503 -1.66 -22.45 -14.55
C GLN A 503 -1.34 -21.09 -15.17
N THR A 504 -1.46 -20.02 -14.40
CA THR A 504 -1.15 -18.63 -14.76
C THR A 504 -0.46 -17.96 -13.57
N ASP A 505 0.25 -16.84 -13.82
CA ASP A 505 0.85 -16.06 -12.73
C ASP A 505 -0.22 -15.73 -11.66
N PRO A 506 -0.02 -16.12 -10.38
CA PRO A 506 -0.99 -15.91 -9.32
C PRO A 506 -1.34 -14.44 -9.08
N PHE A 507 -0.46 -13.50 -9.43
CA PHE A 507 -0.70 -12.06 -9.25
C PHE A 507 -1.10 -11.38 -10.56
N GLN A 508 -1.43 -12.14 -11.60
CA GLN A 508 -2.08 -11.63 -12.80
C GLN A 508 -3.51 -12.17 -12.85
N LEU A 509 -4.51 -11.33 -12.55
CA LEU A 509 -5.90 -11.76 -12.57
C LEU A 509 -6.33 -12.17 -13.99
N THR A 510 -6.68 -13.44 -14.17
CA THR A 510 -7.11 -14.00 -15.46
C THR A 510 -8.54 -14.52 -15.40
N GLY A 511 -9.35 -14.19 -16.41
CA GLY A 511 -10.71 -14.70 -16.54
C GLY A 511 -10.73 -15.98 -17.37
N ARG A 512 -11.35 -17.05 -16.86
CA ARG A 512 -11.56 -18.31 -17.60
C ARG A 512 -12.80 -19.03 -17.12
N ASP A 513 -13.62 -19.52 -18.05
CA ASP A 513 -14.80 -20.37 -17.79
C ASP A 513 -15.80 -19.79 -16.76
N GLY A 514 -15.95 -18.46 -16.73
CA GLY A 514 -16.83 -17.77 -15.78
C GLY A 514 -16.22 -17.58 -14.37
N TYR A 515 -14.93 -17.89 -14.20
CA TYR A 515 -14.15 -17.67 -13.00
C TYR A 515 -13.05 -16.63 -13.23
N LEU A 516 -12.67 -15.93 -12.17
CA LEU A 516 -11.48 -15.10 -12.09
C LEU A 516 -10.44 -15.84 -11.27
N TYR A 517 -9.26 -16.08 -11.84
CA TYR A 517 -8.14 -16.77 -11.20
C TYR A 517 -7.09 -15.76 -10.76
N GLY A 518 -6.62 -15.89 -9.53
CA GLY A 518 -5.57 -15.05 -8.94
C GLY A 518 -5.53 -15.19 -7.42
N ARG A 519 -4.34 -15.07 -6.84
CA ARG A 519 -4.15 -15.14 -5.37
C ARG A 519 -4.90 -13.99 -4.70
N GLY A 520 -5.70 -14.33 -3.71
CA GLY A 520 -6.53 -13.44 -2.92
C GLY A 520 -7.81 -12.98 -3.59
N VAL A 521 -8.14 -13.49 -4.77
CA VAL A 521 -9.38 -13.13 -5.47
C VAL A 521 -10.62 -13.53 -4.67
N THR A 522 -10.59 -14.66 -3.95
CA THR A 522 -11.65 -15.04 -3.02
C THR A 522 -11.29 -14.72 -1.56
N ASP A 523 -9.99 -14.67 -1.24
CA ASP A 523 -9.48 -14.52 0.14
C ASP A 523 -8.45 -13.37 0.26
N ASN A 524 -8.84 -12.10 0.42
CA ASN A 524 -10.20 -11.59 0.60
C ASN A 524 -10.48 -10.34 -0.27
N LYS A 525 -9.69 -10.14 -1.35
CA LYS A 525 -9.74 -8.94 -2.19
C LYS A 525 -11.06 -8.81 -2.97
N GLY A 526 -11.58 -9.89 -3.52
CA GLY A 526 -12.86 -9.90 -4.26
C GLY A 526 -14.05 -9.46 -3.39
N PRO A 527 -14.29 -10.08 -2.22
CA PRO A 527 -15.32 -9.67 -1.28
C PRO A 527 -15.23 -8.19 -0.86
N ILE A 528 -14.03 -7.67 -0.59
CA ILE A 528 -13.81 -6.25 -0.29
C ILE A 528 -14.28 -5.35 -1.44
N ILE A 529 -13.86 -5.66 -2.67
CA ILE A 529 -14.24 -4.89 -3.86
C ILE A 529 -15.76 -4.96 -4.11
N ALA A 530 -16.40 -6.11 -3.89
CA ALA A 530 -17.84 -6.24 -4.02
C ALA A 530 -18.60 -5.35 -3.02
N ALA A 531 -18.18 -5.32 -1.76
CA ALA A 531 -18.77 -4.47 -0.72
C ALA A 531 -18.55 -2.97 -0.99
N LEU A 532 -17.35 -2.60 -1.45
CA LEU A 532 -17.00 -1.21 -1.82
C LEU A 532 -17.87 -0.70 -2.98
N TYR A 533 -17.99 -1.46 -4.06
CA TYR A 533 -18.85 -1.06 -5.17
C TYR A 533 -20.33 -1.06 -4.79
N ALA A 534 -20.76 -1.94 -3.89
CA ALA A 534 -22.12 -1.96 -3.38
C ALA A 534 -22.51 -0.67 -2.63
N VAL A 535 -21.64 -0.16 -1.75
CA VAL A 535 -21.89 1.10 -1.04
C VAL A 535 -21.76 2.31 -1.98
N SER A 536 -20.82 2.28 -2.93
CA SER A 536 -20.66 3.36 -3.90
C SER A 536 -21.91 3.52 -4.77
N ASP A 537 -22.52 2.42 -5.22
CA ASP A 537 -23.77 2.46 -5.97
C ASP A 537 -24.91 3.13 -5.18
N LEU A 538 -25.06 2.77 -3.89
CA LEU A 538 -26.08 3.35 -3.03
C LEU A 538 -25.86 4.85 -2.79
N LEU A 539 -24.60 5.25 -2.61
CA LEU A 539 -24.22 6.64 -2.43
C LEU A 539 -24.51 7.48 -3.68
N GLN A 540 -24.13 6.98 -4.86
CA GLN A 540 -24.37 7.61 -6.16
C GLN A 540 -25.88 7.70 -6.46
N ALA A 541 -26.63 6.63 -6.18
CA ALA A 541 -28.09 6.61 -6.30
C ALA A 541 -28.79 7.44 -5.21
N LYS A 542 -28.05 7.98 -4.23
CA LYS A 542 -28.55 8.80 -3.11
C LYS A 542 -29.58 8.08 -2.23
N VAL A 543 -29.43 6.77 -2.06
CA VAL A 543 -30.34 5.90 -1.27
C VAL A 543 -29.64 5.21 -0.10
N LEU A 544 -28.44 5.67 0.27
CA LEU A 544 -27.70 5.21 1.44
C LEU A 544 -28.16 6.00 2.68
N ASP A 545 -28.90 5.37 3.59
CA ASP A 545 -29.40 6.01 4.81
C ASP A 545 -28.39 5.91 5.97
N SER A 546 -27.72 4.76 6.09
CA SER A 546 -26.78 4.41 7.16
C SER A 546 -25.33 4.79 6.83
N ASP A 547 -24.52 5.00 7.88
CA ASP A 547 -23.07 5.17 7.75
C ASP A 547 -22.41 3.78 7.60
N ILE A 548 -21.58 3.60 6.56
CA ILE A 548 -20.83 2.34 6.34
C ILE A 548 -19.36 2.58 6.63
N ILE A 549 -18.81 1.78 7.54
CA ILE A 549 -17.42 1.89 8.00
C ILE A 549 -16.67 0.63 7.55
N PHE A 550 -15.62 0.79 6.76
CA PHE A 550 -14.71 -0.28 6.39
C PHE A 550 -13.50 -0.26 7.31
N VAL A 551 -13.15 -1.42 7.83
CA VAL A 551 -11.91 -1.68 8.56
C VAL A 551 -11.23 -2.86 7.88
N ILE A 552 -10.27 -2.56 7.01
CA ILE A 552 -9.56 -3.57 6.22
C ILE A 552 -8.11 -3.69 6.70
N GLU A 553 -7.74 -4.84 7.27
CA GLU A 553 -6.37 -5.06 7.76
C GLU A 553 -5.44 -5.75 6.76
N GLY A 554 -4.14 -5.76 7.04
CA GLY A 554 -3.11 -6.37 6.19
C GLY A 554 -2.25 -7.40 6.90
N GLU A 555 -2.74 -8.02 7.98
CA GLU A 555 -1.98 -8.98 8.78
C GLU A 555 -2.80 -10.24 9.13
N GLU A 556 -3.97 -10.48 8.53
CA GLU A 556 -4.88 -11.57 8.94
C GLU A 556 -4.21 -12.94 8.76
N GLU A 557 -3.58 -13.15 7.59
CA GLU A 557 -2.83 -14.37 7.24
C GLU A 557 -1.54 -14.54 8.05
N SER A 558 -1.25 -13.52 8.87
CA SER A 558 -0.12 -13.36 9.74
C SER A 558 -0.52 -13.27 11.22
N GLY A 559 -1.77 -13.58 11.56
CA GLY A 559 -2.29 -13.61 12.93
C GLY A 559 -2.85 -12.28 13.44
N SER A 560 -3.24 -11.37 12.55
CA SER A 560 -3.79 -10.03 12.84
C SER A 560 -2.94 -9.21 13.82
N ARG A 561 -1.61 -9.20 13.60
CA ARG A 561 -0.65 -8.56 14.52
C ARG A 561 -0.91 -7.05 14.62
N GLY A 562 -1.04 -6.55 15.84
CA GLY A 562 -1.29 -5.12 16.10
C GLY A 562 -2.71 -4.64 15.78
N PHE A 563 -3.60 -5.51 15.26
CA PHE A 563 -4.97 -5.13 14.90
C PHE A 563 -5.76 -4.63 16.11
N GLN A 564 -5.86 -5.45 17.17
CA GLN A 564 -6.69 -5.14 18.35
C GLN A 564 -6.27 -3.83 19.02
N ASP A 565 -4.96 -3.64 19.20
CA ASP A 565 -4.42 -2.44 19.83
C ASP A 565 -4.66 -1.19 18.97
N THR A 566 -4.65 -1.33 17.65
CA THR A 566 -4.92 -0.22 16.72
C THR A 566 -6.40 0.15 16.72
N ILE A 567 -7.31 -0.82 16.77
CA ILE A 567 -8.75 -0.55 16.91
C ILE A 567 -9.05 0.14 18.23
N ARG A 568 -8.46 -0.31 19.35
CA ARG A 568 -8.63 0.34 20.66
C ARG A 568 -8.11 1.78 20.66
N ARG A 569 -6.93 2.02 20.09
CA ARG A 569 -6.34 3.38 19.99
C ARG A 569 -7.18 4.34 19.14
N ASN A 570 -7.88 3.84 18.13
CA ASN A 570 -8.69 4.64 17.21
C ASN A 570 -10.21 4.50 17.46
N LYS A 571 -10.61 4.07 18.66
CA LYS A 571 -12.02 3.80 18.97
C LYS A 571 -12.90 5.05 18.87
N GLU A 572 -12.35 6.22 19.20
CA GLU A 572 -13.05 7.50 19.06
C GLU A 572 -13.32 7.87 17.59
N LEU A 573 -12.34 7.62 16.72
CA LEU A 573 -12.46 7.82 15.28
C LEU A 573 -13.53 6.90 14.66
N ILE A 574 -13.51 5.61 15.02
CA ILE A 574 -14.49 4.61 14.54
C ILE A 574 -15.89 4.93 15.13
N GLY A 575 -15.93 5.29 16.41
CA GLY A 575 -17.15 5.59 17.16
C GLY A 575 -18.01 4.35 17.43
N HIS A 576 -19.30 4.57 17.72
CA HIS A 576 -20.23 3.48 17.99
C HIS A 576 -20.50 2.66 16.72
N ILE A 577 -20.80 1.36 16.88
CA ILE A 577 -21.18 0.45 15.79
C ILE A 577 -22.49 -0.23 16.17
N ASP A 578 -23.45 -0.29 15.25
CA ASP A 578 -24.71 -1.02 15.46
C ASP A 578 -24.63 -2.47 14.96
N TYR A 579 -23.84 -2.72 13.90
CA TYR A 579 -23.76 -4.00 13.22
C TYR A 579 -22.34 -4.25 12.71
N VAL A 580 -21.83 -5.48 12.89
CA VAL A 580 -20.57 -5.93 12.29
C VAL A 580 -20.88 -6.95 11.18
N LEU A 581 -20.38 -6.68 9.98
CA LEU A 581 -20.52 -7.55 8.82
C LEU A 581 -19.14 -8.03 8.37
N LEU A 582 -19.01 -9.33 8.22
CA LEU A 582 -17.79 -9.99 7.77
C LEU A 582 -18.06 -10.75 6.47
N ALA A 583 -17.09 -10.80 5.57
CA ALA A 583 -17.23 -11.51 4.31
C ALA A 583 -15.97 -12.28 3.94
N ASN A 584 -15.58 -13.23 4.79
CA ASN A 584 -14.36 -14.00 4.59
C ASN A 584 -14.59 -15.50 4.79
N SER A 585 -15.39 -16.11 3.92
CA SER A 585 -15.52 -17.58 3.85
C SER A 585 -16.26 -18.07 2.59
N TYR A 586 -16.53 -19.38 2.58
CA TYR A 586 -16.94 -20.14 1.41
C TYR A 586 -18.23 -20.91 1.67
N TRP A 587 -18.97 -21.18 0.61
CA TRP A 587 -20.10 -22.09 0.67
C TRP A 587 -19.63 -23.51 0.97
N LEU A 588 -20.53 -24.33 1.49
CA LEU A 588 -20.25 -25.73 1.77
C LEU A 588 -20.07 -26.57 0.49
N ASP A 589 -20.68 -26.11 -0.60
CA ASP A 589 -20.54 -26.66 -1.95
C ASP A 589 -20.71 -25.54 -3.00
N ASP A 590 -20.66 -25.90 -4.28
CA ASP A 590 -20.66 -24.92 -5.37
C ASP A 590 -22.05 -24.46 -5.82
N GLN A 591 -23.15 -24.90 -5.18
CA GLN A 591 -24.49 -24.51 -5.65
C GLN A 591 -25.45 -23.99 -4.58
N VAL A 592 -25.28 -24.31 -3.30
CA VAL A 592 -26.19 -23.82 -2.24
C VAL A 592 -25.56 -22.65 -1.49
N PRO A 593 -26.17 -21.46 -1.53
CA PRO A 593 -25.76 -20.33 -0.71
C PRO A 593 -25.82 -20.65 0.78
N CYS A 594 -24.80 -20.21 1.50
CA CYS A 594 -24.66 -20.43 2.94
C CYS A 594 -24.60 -19.09 3.70
N LEU A 595 -24.91 -19.14 4.99
CA LEU A 595 -24.63 -18.09 5.98
C LEU A 595 -23.82 -18.71 7.12
N THR A 596 -22.65 -18.16 7.39
CA THR A 596 -21.80 -18.66 8.48
C THR A 596 -22.21 -17.99 9.78
N TYR A 597 -22.53 -18.80 10.79
CA TYR A 597 -22.94 -18.31 12.11
C TYR A 597 -22.03 -18.79 13.24
N GLY A 598 -20.95 -19.51 12.93
CA GLY A 598 -19.97 -19.87 13.94
C GLY A 598 -18.63 -20.31 13.36
N LEU A 599 -17.58 -19.94 14.06
CA LEU A 599 -16.18 -20.23 13.73
C LEU A 599 -15.52 -20.81 14.97
N ARG A 600 -14.56 -21.72 14.77
CA ARG A 600 -13.74 -22.20 15.87
C ARG A 600 -12.67 -21.17 16.21
N GLY A 601 -12.27 -21.16 17.48
CA GLY A 601 -11.04 -20.51 17.88
C GLY A 601 -9.83 -21.39 17.58
N VAL A 602 -8.65 -20.81 17.67
CA VAL A 602 -7.39 -21.55 17.58
C VAL A 602 -6.40 -21.02 18.60
N LEU A 603 -5.62 -21.92 19.19
CA LEU A 603 -4.48 -21.61 20.03
C LEU A 603 -3.30 -22.42 19.47
N HIS A 604 -2.23 -21.75 19.10
CA HIS A 604 -0.95 -22.39 18.76
C HIS A 604 0.03 -22.17 19.91
N ALA A 605 0.68 -23.25 20.33
CA ALA A 605 1.71 -23.21 21.35
C ALA A 605 2.90 -24.09 20.97
N THR A 606 4.08 -23.65 21.40
CA THR A 606 5.35 -24.36 21.29
C THR A 606 5.79 -24.77 22.69
N ILE A 607 6.04 -26.07 22.87
CA ILE A 607 6.44 -26.67 24.15
C ILE A 607 7.87 -27.18 23.97
N CYS A 608 8.80 -26.70 24.79
CA CYS A 608 10.23 -27.03 24.71
C CYS A 608 10.71 -27.63 26.02
N ILE A 609 11.57 -28.64 25.94
CA ILE A 609 12.36 -29.16 27.07
C ILE A 609 13.83 -29.05 26.70
N ASP A 610 14.58 -28.37 27.56
CA ASP A 610 16.00 -28.07 27.37
C ASP A 610 16.84 -28.70 28.49
N SER A 611 17.89 -29.40 28.11
CA SER A 611 18.92 -29.89 29.00
C SER A 611 20.03 -28.87 29.21
N LYS A 612 20.72 -28.97 30.34
CA LYS A 612 21.97 -28.23 30.59
C LYS A 612 23.18 -28.87 29.92
N LEU A 613 23.06 -30.14 29.55
CA LEU A 613 24.10 -30.91 28.88
C LEU A 613 24.03 -30.65 27.37
N PRO A 614 25.16 -30.71 26.65
CA PRO A 614 25.16 -30.69 25.19
C PRO A 614 24.55 -31.97 24.63
N ASP A 615 24.37 -32.03 23.32
CA ASP A 615 24.00 -33.26 22.61
C ASP A 615 25.01 -34.40 22.92
N LEU A 616 24.53 -35.57 23.32
CA LEU A 616 25.36 -36.72 23.76
C LEU A 616 25.19 -37.93 22.83
N HIS A 617 26.18 -38.83 22.80
CA HIS A 617 26.10 -40.03 21.97
C HIS A 617 25.26 -41.11 22.69
N SER A 618 24.09 -41.47 22.16
CA SER A 618 23.12 -42.30 22.88
C SER A 618 23.65 -43.70 23.23
N GLY A 619 24.56 -44.27 22.44
CA GLY A 619 25.19 -45.56 22.76
C GLY A 619 26.26 -45.52 23.86
N VAL A 620 26.82 -44.34 24.14
CA VAL A 620 27.90 -44.17 25.14
C VAL A 620 27.32 -43.63 26.44
N ASP A 621 26.49 -42.58 26.32
CA ASP A 621 25.97 -41.83 27.45
C ASP A 621 24.54 -42.27 27.83
N GLY A 622 23.85 -43.00 26.96
CA GLY A 622 22.49 -43.49 27.20
C GLY A 622 22.40 -44.36 28.46
N SER A 623 21.69 -43.86 29.46
CA SER A 623 21.50 -44.56 30.73
C SER A 623 20.23 -44.08 31.42
N ASN A 624 19.71 -44.91 32.34
CA ASN A 624 18.56 -44.55 33.18
C ASN A 624 18.83 -43.40 34.17
N LEU A 625 20.05 -42.88 34.23
CA LEU A 625 20.45 -41.76 35.07
C LEU A 625 20.34 -40.40 34.36
N ILE A 626 20.20 -40.39 33.03
CA ILE A 626 20.11 -39.17 32.24
C ILE A 626 18.65 -38.89 31.88
N ALA A 627 18.19 -37.69 32.21
CA ALA A 627 16.90 -37.18 31.78
C ALA A 627 17.00 -36.71 30.31
N GLU A 628 16.43 -37.48 29.39
CA GLU A 628 16.49 -37.19 27.95
C GLU A 628 15.32 -36.26 27.52
N PRO A 629 15.60 -35.04 27.02
CA PRO A 629 14.56 -34.07 26.66
C PRO A 629 13.47 -34.59 25.71
N LEU A 630 13.83 -35.35 24.67
CA LEU A 630 12.86 -35.91 23.73
C LEU A 630 11.94 -36.95 24.40
N SER A 631 12.50 -37.78 25.28
CA SER A 631 11.75 -38.79 26.03
C SER A 631 10.75 -38.13 26.98
N GLU A 632 11.20 -37.13 27.74
CA GLU A 632 10.35 -36.37 28.66
C GLU A 632 9.27 -35.58 27.92
N LEU A 633 9.60 -34.96 26.78
CA LEU A 633 8.62 -34.24 25.97
C LEU A 633 7.55 -35.20 25.45
N THR A 634 7.96 -36.38 24.98
CA THR A 634 7.05 -37.42 24.51
C THR A 634 6.14 -37.91 25.63
N LEU A 635 6.69 -38.15 26.83
CA LEU A 635 5.93 -38.54 28.01
C LEU A 635 4.94 -37.47 28.44
N LEU A 636 5.36 -36.20 28.48
CA LEU A 636 4.52 -35.06 28.85
C LEU A 636 3.36 -34.89 27.87
N LEU A 637 3.66 -34.87 26.57
CA LEU A 637 2.64 -34.70 25.54
C LEU A 637 1.68 -35.89 25.46
N SER A 638 2.13 -37.11 25.83
CA SER A 638 1.26 -38.28 25.92
C SER A 638 0.14 -38.11 26.96
N LYS A 639 0.29 -37.18 27.93
CA LYS A 639 -0.74 -36.88 28.93
C LYS A 639 -1.85 -35.98 28.42
N LEU A 640 -1.65 -35.26 27.31
CA LEU A 640 -2.64 -34.32 26.79
C LEU A 640 -3.90 -35.01 26.27
N LYS A 641 -3.81 -36.29 25.86
CA LYS A 641 -4.94 -37.07 25.32
C LYS A 641 -4.97 -38.49 25.88
N ASP A 642 -6.17 -39.06 25.96
CA ASP A 642 -6.35 -40.49 26.21
C ASP A 642 -6.34 -41.33 24.91
N SER A 643 -6.48 -42.65 25.06
CA SER A 643 -6.55 -43.61 23.95
C SER A 643 -7.77 -43.44 23.03
N LYS A 644 -8.75 -42.61 23.42
CA LYS A 644 -9.93 -42.25 22.63
C LYS A 644 -9.83 -40.85 22.03
N ASN A 645 -8.63 -40.24 22.04
CA ASN A 645 -8.35 -38.88 21.59
C ASN A 645 -9.05 -37.76 22.39
N ARG A 646 -9.57 -38.05 23.58
CA ARG A 646 -10.17 -37.03 24.44
C ARG A 646 -9.06 -36.24 25.14
N VAL A 647 -9.10 -34.91 25.04
CA VAL A 647 -8.20 -34.00 25.76
C VAL A 647 -8.35 -34.16 27.27
N GLN A 648 -7.25 -34.25 28.01
CA GLN A 648 -7.23 -34.55 29.46
C GLN A 648 -6.94 -33.33 30.35
N ILE A 649 -6.82 -32.14 29.78
CA ILE A 649 -6.61 -30.90 30.53
C ILE A 649 -7.84 -30.68 31.46
N PRO A 650 -7.66 -30.49 32.78
CA PRO A 650 -8.75 -30.25 33.70
C PRO A 650 -9.61 -29.04 33.30
N GLY A 651 -10.93 -29.21 33.36
CA GLY A 651 -11.89 -28.17 32.97
C GLY A 651 -11.95 -27.85 31.48
N PHE A 652 -11.25 -28.62 30.61
CA PHE A 652 -11.17 -28.30 29.18
C PHE A 652 -12.53 -28.28 28.47
N TYR A 653 -13.47 -29.13 28.88
CA TYR A 653 -14.82 -29.21 28.30
C TYR A 653 -15.85 -28.37 29.06
N ASP A 654 -15.43 -27.67 30.12
CA ASP A 654 -16.34 -26.85 30.92
C ASP A 654 -16.78 -25.63 30.08
N GLY A 655 -18.03 -25.22 30.23
CA GLY A 655 -18.60 -24.08 29.51
C GLY A 655 -19.01 -24.36 28.05
N ILE A 656 -18.67 -25.53 27.47
CA ILE A 656 -19.13 -25.89 26.12
C ILE A 656 -20.65 -25.96 26.08
N LEU A 657 -21.24 -25.20 25.17
CA LEU A 657 -22.69 -25.10 25.03
C LEU A 657 -23.31 -26.45 24.62
N PRO A 658 -24.42 -26.88 25.24
CA PRO A 658 -25.14 -28.08 24.82
C PRO A 658 -25.75 -27.90 23.42
N MET A 659 -25.91 -29.00 22.69
CA MET A 659 -26.56 -28.95 21.37
C MET A 659 -28.06 -28.69 21.54
N THR A 660 -28.56 -27.69 20.82
CA THR A 660 -30.00 -27.40 20.77
C THR A 660 -30.68 -28.23 19.69
N GLU A 661 -32.00 -28.42 19.80
CA GLU A 661 -32.79 -29.14 18.78
C GLU A 661 -32.71 -28.43 17.42
N GLU A 662 -32.80 -27.10 17.40
CA GLU A 662 -32.65 -26.31 16.17
C GLU A 662 -31.27 -26.49 15.52
N GLU A 663 -30.18 -26.51 16.31
CA GLU A 663 -28.84 -26.79 15.79
C GLU A 663 -28.78 -28.20 15.19
N GLY A 664 -29.41 -29.19 15.84
CA GLY A 664 -29.53 -30.55 15.34
C GLY A 664 -30.21 -30.64 13.97
N LEU A 665 -31.33 -29.94 13.80
CA LEU A 665 -32.07 -29.89 12.54
C LEU A 665 -31.27 -29.24 11.40
N ARG A 666 -30.48 -28.20 11.69
CA ARG A 666 -29.56 -27.59 10.70
C ARG A 666 -28.54 -28.60 10.21
N TYR A 667 -27.93 -29.39 11.10
CA TYR A 667 -27.02 -30.46 10.69
C TYR A 667 -27.70 -31.55 9.87
N ASP A 668 -28.96 -31.89 10.17
CA ASP A 668 -29.74 -32.86 9.38
C ASP A 668 -29.99 -32.35 7.96
N ASP A 669 -30.31 -31.08 7.80
CA ASP A 669 -30.53 -30.46 6.49
C ASP A 669 -29.23 -30.42 5.67
N ILE A 670 -28.12 -30.04 6.31
CA ILE A 670 -26.79 -30.01 5.70
C ILE A 670 -26.36 -31.40 5.24
N ALA A 671 -26.45 -32.40 6.12
CA ALA A 671 -26.03 -33.76 5.80
C ALA A 671 -26.88 -34.38 4.67
N ARG A 672 -28.20 -34.10 4.64
CA ARG A 672 -29.08 -34.49 3.52
C ARG A 672 -28.63 -33.90 2.19
N ILE A 673 -28.25 -32.62 2.16
CA ILE A 673 -27.81 -31.95 0.91
C ILE A 673 -26.48 -32.51 0.42
N LEU A 674 -25.51 -32.65 1.32
CA LEU A 674 -24.18 -33.17 0.98
C LEU A 674 -24.22 -34.62 0.46
N ILE A 675 -25.06 -35.48 1.04
CA ILE A 675 -25.20 -36.87 0.58
C ILE A 675 -25.97 -36.97 -0.72
N ARG A 676 -27.05 -36.20 -0.87
CA ARG A 676 -27.81 -36.18 -2.14
C ARG A 676 -26.91 -35.84 -3.32
N ARG A 677 -25.92 -34.97 -3.11
CA ARG A 677 -25.00 -34.50 -4.16
C ARG A 677 -23.81 -35.41 -4.37
N ASN A 678 -23.25 -35.95 -3.29
CA ASN A 678 -22.16 -36.90 -3.38
C ASN A 678 -22.47 -38.11 -2.48
N PRO A 679 -23.14 -39.15 -3.03
CA PRO A 679 -23.46 -40.36 -2.29
C PRO A 679 -22.23 -41.09 -1.71
N ALA A 680 -21.03 -40.82 -2.23
CA ALA A 680 -19.78 -41.38 -1.71
C ALA A 680 -19.40 -40.83 -0.31
N ASN A 681 -20.07 -39.79 0.18
CA ASN A 681 -19.89 -39.26 1.54
C ASN A 681 -20.35 -40.22 2.66
N GLY A 682 -20.95 -41.35 2.30
CA GLY A 682 -21.35 -42.40 3.23
C GLY A 682 -22.68 -42.13 3.94
N PRO A 683 -22.97 -42.84 5.05
CA PRO A 683 -24.24 -42.74 5.76
C PRO A 683 -24.48 -41.36 6.40
N ILE A 684 -25.74 -40.91 6.41
CA ILE A 684 -26.11 -39.57 6.91
C ILE A 684 -25.74 -39.33 8.36
N ASP A 685 -25.95 -40.31 9.24
CA ASP A 685 -25.61 -40.18 10.66
C ASP A 685 -24.10 -40.13 10.90
N ALA A 686 -23.30 -40.76 10.01
CA ALA A 686 -21.85 -40.69 10.08
C ALA A 686 -21.34 -39.30 9.64
N LEU A 687 -21.90 -38.76 8.54
CA LEU A 687 -21.57 -37.42 8.06
C LEU A 687 -21.99 -36.34 9.06
N LYS A 688 -23.20 -36.44 9.63
CA LYS A 688 -23.69 -35.54 10.68
C LYS A 688 -22.74 -35.51 11.87
N ARG A 689 -22.37 -36.68 12.41
CA ARG A 689 -21.40 -36.78 13.51
C ARG A 689 -20.03 -36.19 13.14
N SER A 690 -19.55 -36.42 11.92
CA SER A 690 -18.29 -35.85 11.44
C SER A 690 -18.33 -34.32 11.31
N LEU A 691 -19.43 -33.75 10.83
CA LEU A 691 -19.63 -32.30 10.79
C LEU A 691 -19.64 -31.70 12.20
N MET A 692 -20.40 -32.32 13.12
CA MET A 692 -20.43 -31.89 14.52
C MET A 692 -19.02 -31.94 15.15
N ALA A 693 -18.28 -33.04 14.97
CA ALA A 693 -16.91 -33.17 15.48
C ALA A 693 -15.96 -32.09 14.94
N ARG A 694 -16.16 -31.61 13.70
CA ARG A 694 -15.31 -30.60 13.07
C ARG A 694 -15.69 -29.17 13.45
N TRP A 695 -16.97 -28.91 13.73
CA TRP A 695 -17.49 -27.54 13.88
C TRP A 695 -17.84 -27.16 15.33
N ARG A 696 -18.27 -28.13 16.16
CA ARG A 696 -18.75 -27.86 17.52
C ARG A 696 -17.99 -28.57 18.64
N GLU A 697 -17.13 -29.53 18.33
CA GLU A 697 -16.28 -30.18 19.34
C GLU A 697 -14.87 -29.58 19.33
N PRO A 698 -14.27 -29.31 20.50
CA PRO A 698 -12.90 -28.86 20.59
C PRO A 698 -11.94 -30.03 20.32
N ASN A 699 -10.72 -29.70 19.91
CA ASN A 699 -9.69 -30.69 19.60
C ASN A 699 -8.30 -30.15 19.94
N LEU A 700 -7.39 -31.00 20.37
CA LEU A 700 -5.96 -30.70 20.47
C LEU A 700 -5.20 -31.53 19.43
N THR A 701 -4.22 -30.98 18.73
CA THR A 701 -3.37 -31.72 17.79
C THR A 701 -1.91 -31.45 18.09
N ILE A 702 -1.10 -32.50 18.14
CA ILE A 702 0.37 -32.41 18.18
C ILE A 702 0.86 -32.52 16.73
N HIS A 703 1.60 -31.53 16.26
CA HIS A 703 1.95 -31.41 14.84
C HIS A 703 3.28 -32.07 14.50
N ARG A 704 4.35 -31.66 15.19
CA ARG A 704 5.72 -32.04 14.89
C ARG A 704 6.54 -32.06 16.16
N TYR A 705 7.59 -32.87 16.14
CA TYR A 705 8.67 -32.89 17.11
C TYR A 705 9.94 -32.46 16.38
N ASN A 706 10.71 -31.54 16.97
CA ASN A 706 12.04 -31.19 16.50
C ASN A 706 13.03 -31.39 17.65
N VAL A 707 14.27 -31.74 17.31
CA VAL A 707 15.36 -31.93 18.27
C VAL A 707 16.64 -31.26 17.80
N SER A 708 17.57 -30.99 18.72
CA SER A 708 18.92 -30.55 18.38
C SER A 708 19.80 -31.71 17.88
N GLY A 709 20.85 -31.34 17.17
CA GLY A 709 21.91 -32.24 16.72
C GLY A 709 21.66 -32.87 15.34
N PRO A 710 22.66 -33.59 14.81
CA PRO A 710 22.54 -34.27 13.52
C PRO A 710 21.64 -35.51 13.61
N ASP A 711 21.10 -35.93 12.47
CA ASP A 711 20.37 -37.20 12.38
C ASP A 711 21.27 -38.38 12.79
N GLY A 712 20.88 -39.16 13.80
CA GLY A 712 21.66 -40.31 14.27
C GLY A 712 21.37 -40.77 15.71
N SER A 713 22.25 -41.61 16.24
CA SER A 713 22.20 -42.15 17.61
C SER A 713 22.62 -41.12 18.65
N LEU A 714 21.72 -40.18 18.96
CA LEU A 714 21.97 -39.02 19.81
C LEU A 714 20.94 -38.90 20.94
N ILE A 715 21.39 -38.42 22.10
CA ILE A 715 20.52 -37.80 23.11
C ILE A 715 20.58 -36.29 22.88
N SER A 716 19.52 -35.74 22.29
CA SER A 716 19.43 -34.32 22.00
C SER A 716 19.25 -33.49 23.27
N SER A 717 20.05 -32.44 23.41
CA SER A 717 19.96 -31.45 24.49
C SER A 717 18.72 -30.58 24.43
N HIS A 718 18.08 -30.45 23.27
CA HIS A 718 16.86 -29.70 23.06
C HIS A 718 15.81 -30.57 22.36
N ALA A 719 14.58 -30.53 22.86
CA ALA A 719 13.41 -31.09 22.18
C ALA A 719 12.25 -30.09 22.22
N THR A 720 11.56 -29.92 21.10
CA THR A 720 10.41 -29.03 20.98
C THR A 720 9.27 -29.68 20.21
N ALA A 721 8.03 -29.33 20.57
CA ALA A 721 6.84 -29.73 19.84
C ALA A 721 5.89 -28.55 19.63
N ASN A 722 5.30 -28.49 18.44
CA ASN A 722 4.22 -27.56 18.13
C ASN A 722 2.87 -28.24 18.34
N VAL A 723 1.99 -27.60 19.12
CA VAL A 723 0.63 -28.06 19.37
C VAL A 723 -0.37 -26.99 18.93
N SER A 724 -1.55 -27.43 18.48
CA SER A 724 -2.70 -26.55 18.32
C SER A 724 -3.91 -27.04 19.09
N VAL A 725 -4.71 -26.10 19.56
CA VAL A 725 -5.99 -26.36 20.21
C VAL A 725 -7.06 -25.61 19.43
N ARG A 726 -8.08 -26.34 18.97
CA ARG A 726 -9.28 -25.77 18.35
C ARG A 726 -10.32 -25.59 19.43
N LEU A 727 -10.74 -24.34 19.61
CA LEU A 727 -11.67 -23.90 20.64
C LEU A 727 -13.06 -23.76 20.07
N VAL A 728 -14.08 -23.94 20.91
CA VAL A 728 -15.48 -23.81 20.53
C VAL A 728 -16.21 -22.83 21.45
N PRO A 729 -17.35 -22.25 21.01
CA PRO A 729 -18.09 -21.28 21.80
C PRO A 729 -18.41 -21.81 23.20
N GLY A 730 -18.16 -20.97 24.21
CA GLY A 730 -18.18 -21.34 25.63
C GLY A 730 -16.79 -21.48 26.25
N GLN A 731 -15.74 -21.56 25.44
CA GLN A 731 -14.34 -21.55 25.90
C GLN A 731 -13.70 -20.18 25.66
N GLU A 732 -13.21 -19.53 26.73
CA GLU A 732 -12.41 -18.31 26.63
C GLU A 732 -10.92 -18.66 26.45
N VAL A 733 -10.27 -18.07 25.45
CA VAL A 733 -8.92 -18.49 25.02
C VAL A 733 -7.87 -18.35 26.12
N ASP A 734 -7.93 -17.27 26.90
CA ASP A 734 -6.98 -17.00 27.97
C ASP A 734 -7.14 -17.97 29.15
N GLN A 735 -8.36 -18.46 29.40
CA GLN A 735 -8.58 -19.51 30.40
C GLN A 735 -7.99 -20.84 29.94
N VAL A 736 -8.17 -21.20 28.67
CA VAL A 736 -7.58 -22.43 28.11
C VAL A 736 -6.06 -22.38 28.07
N ILE A 737 -5.46 -21.21 27.80
CA ILE A 737 -4.01 -21.00 27.93
C ILE A 737 -3.57 -21.29 29.36
N ALA A 738 -4.22 -20.68 30.35
CA ALA A 738 -3.87 -20.88 31.76
C ALA A 738 -4.01 -22.35 32.18
N SER A 739 -5.08 -23.03 31.77
CA SER A 739 -5.30 -24.46 32.06
C SER A 739 -4.26 -25.37 31.39
N LEU A 740 -3.88 -25.08 30.14
CA LEU A 740 -2.84 -25.82 29.42
C LEU A 740 -1.47 -25.64 30.09
N GLU A 741 -1.10 -24.41 30.43
CA GLU A 741 0.17 -24.12 31.11
C GLU A 741 0.25 -24.76 32.48
N ALA A 742 -0.81 -24.65 33.28
CA ALA A 742 -0.89 -25.28 34.60
C ALA A 742 -0.77 -26.80 34.49
N PHE A 743 -1.54 -27.43 33.60
CA PHE A 743 -1.50 -28.87 33.38
C PHE A 743 -0.11 -29.37 32.98
N LEU A 744 0.54 -28.72 32.01
CA LEU A 744 1.86 -29.11 31.55
C LEU A 744 2.92 -28.94 32.65
N ARG A 745 2.87 -27.84 33.41
CA ARG A 745 3.80 -27.61 34.52
C ARG A 745 3.60 -28.60 35.66
N ASP A 746 2.36 -28.89 36.01
CA ASP A 746 2.03 -29.84 37.08
C ASP A 746 2.43 -31.27 36.73
N GLU A 747 2.18 -31.73 35.49
CA GLU A 747 2.61 -33.05 35.03
C GLU A 747 4.14 -33.13 34.92
N TYR A 748 4.80 -32.09 34.41
CA TYR A 748 6.26 -32.05 34.29
C TYR A 748 6.95 -32.04 35.67
N ALA A 749 6.40 -31.33 36.66
CA ALA A 749 6.94 -31.31 38.02
C ALA A 749 7.00 -32.71 38.66
N ARG A 750 6.12 -33.64 38.26
CA ARG A 750 6.12 -35.03 38.74
C ARG A 750 7.27 -35.86 38.20
N PHE A 751 7.93 -35.42 37.13
CA PHE A 751 9.08 -36.13 36.56
C PHE A 751 10.31 -36.00 37.47
N GLY A 752 10.38 -34.92 38.28
CA GLY A 752 11.57 -34.64 39.10
C GLY A 752 12.83 -34.36 38.27
N SER A 753 12.65 -33.87 37.04
CA SER A 753 13.73 -33.62 36.07
C SER A 753 14.55 -32.38 36.40
N GLU A 754 15.83 -32.39 36.02
CA GLU A 754 16.70 -31.20 36.05
C GLU A 754 16.63 -30.37 34.75
N ASN A 755 15.96 -30.88 33.72
CA ASN A 755 15.74 -30.18 32.46
C ASN A 755 14.71 -29.04 32.65
N THR A 756 14.70 -28.08 31.73
CA THR A 756 13.84 -26.88 31.80
C THR A 756 12.69 -26.98 30.82
N LEU A 757 11.45 -26.88 31.31
CA LEU A 757 10.24 -26.77 30.47
C LEU A 757 9.94 -25.30 30.16
N THR A 758 9.80 -24.98 28.86
CA THR A 758 9.32 -23.68 28.37
C THR A 758 8.05 -23.87 27.54
N ILE A 759 7.04 -23.04 27.79
CA ILE A 759 5.79 -23.02 27.02
C ILE A 759 5.65 -21.63 26.42
N ARG A 760 5.48 -21.55 25.09
CA ARG A 760 5.30 -20.29 24.37
C ARG A 760 3.98 -20.33 23.60
N ILE A 761 3.17 -19.29 23.74
CA ILE A 761 1.96 -19.11 22.93
C ILE A 761 2.34 -18.34 21.66
N ASP A 762 2.17 -18.98 20.51
CA ASP A 762 2.59 -18.43 19.21
C ASP A 762 1.47 -17.64 18.52
N ASN A 763 0.22 -18.09 18.63
CA ASN A 763 -0.96 -17.43 18.05
C ASN A 763 -2.23 -17.80 18.84
N LYS A 764 -3.20 -16.91 18.91
CA LYS A 764 -4.50 -17.16 19.56
C LYS A 764 -5.66 -16.43 18.87
N ALA A 765 -6.79 -17.11 18.75
CA ALA A 765 -8.06 -16.58 18.25
C ALA A 765 -9.22 -17.18 19.05
N GLU A 766 -10.18 -16.35 19.46
CA GLU A 766 -11.36 -16.80 20.17
C GLU A 766 -12.38 -17.47 19.23
N PRO A 767 -13.15 -18.46 19.71
CA PRO A 767 -14.29 -18.98 18.96
C PRO A 767 -15.39 -17.93 18.86
N TRP A 768 -16.13 -17.96 17.76
CA TRP A 768 -17.25 -17.06 17.51
C TRP A 768 -18.54 -17.83 17.26
N LEU A 769 -19.65 -17.32 17.80
CA LEU A 769 -21.00 -17.83 17.57
C LEU A 769 -21.96 -16.65 17.41
N GLY A 770 -22.39 -16.41 16.18
CA GLY A 770 -23.48 -15.50 15.88
C GLY A 770 -24.82 -16.07 16.35
N VAL A 771 -25.84 -15.22 16.37
CA VAL A 771 -27.21 -15.58 16.77
C VAL A 771 -28.11 -15.64 15.53
N PRO A 772 -28.33 -16.84 14.93
CA PRO A 772 -29.30 -17.00 13.86
C PRO A 772 -30.66 -16.41 14.23
N GLY A 773 -31.30 -15.72 13.28
CA GLY A 773 -32.62 -15.10 13.49
C GLY A 773 -32.62 -13.68 14.08
N ASN A 774 -31.47 -13.15 14.51
CA ASN A 774 -31.36 -11.72 14.83
C ASN A 774 -31.62 -10.85 13.57
N TYR A 775 -31.73 -9.53 13.75
CA TYR A 775 -32.11 -8.64 12.63
C TYR A 775 -31.10 -8.64 11.46
N ILE A 776 -29.80 -8.70 11.74
CA ILE A 776 -28.75 -8.74 10.71
C ILE A 776 -28.76 -10.06 9.93
N PHE A 777 -28.90 -11.21 10.61
CA PHE A 777 -29.00 -12.52 9.94
C PHE A 777 -30.28 -12.65 9.10
N ARG A 778 -31.43 -12.12 9.57
CA ARG A 778 -32.66 -12.11 8.76
C ARG A 778 -32.52 -11.23 7.52
N THR A 779 -31.88 -10.07 7.68
CA THR A 779 -31.61 -9.16 6.55
C THR A 779 -30.67 -9.80 5.53
N LEU A 780 -29.63 -10.50 5.98
CA LEU A 780 -28.75 -11.27 5.09
C LEU A 780 -29.48 -12.44 4.41
N GLU A 781 -30.30 -13.20 5.14
CA GLU A 781 -31.11 -14.30 4.58
C GLU A 781 -32.00 -13.80 3.43
N GLU A 782 -32.73 -12.71 3.66
CA GLU A 782 -33.59 -12.09 2.65
C GLU A 782 -32.79 -11.57 1.45
N ALA A 783 -31.63 -10.95 1.69
CA ALA A 783 -30.77 -10.44 0.63
C ALA A 783 -30.18 -11.57 -0.24
N VAL A 784 -29.74 -12.68 0.39
CA VAL A 784 -29.26 -13.88 -0.31
C VAL A 784 -30.38 -14.50 -1.12
N MET A 785 -31.58 -14.65 -0.54
CA MET A 785 -32.75 -15.18 -1.24
C MET A 785 -33.16 -14.30 -2.42
N ARG A 786 -33.05 -12.98 -2.30
CA ARG A 786 -33.33 -12.05 -3.40
C ARG A 786 -32.34 -12.21 -4.54
N ALA A 787 -31.05 -12.28 -4.21
CA ALA A 787 -29.99 -12.36 -5.21
C ALA A 787 -29.98 -13.71 -5.96
N TRP A 788 -30.17 -14.82 -5.25
CA TRP A 788 -30.05 -16.17 -5.81
C TRP A 788 -31.39 -16.83 -6.16
N GLY A 789 -32.52 -16.25 -5.73
CA GLY A 789 -33.82 -16.90 -5.77
C GLY A 789 -33.98 -17.99 -4.69
N PRO A 790 -35.19 -18.54 -4.52
CA PRO A 790 -35.38 -19.74 -3.70
C PRO A 790 -34.60 -20.89 -4.33
N THR A 791 -33.77 -21.59 -3.56
CA THR A 791 -32.94 -22.69 -4.10
C THR A 791 -33.83 -23.84 -4.59
N THR A 792 -34.07 -23.89 -5.90
CA THR A 792 -34.72 -25.03 -6.55
C THR A 792 -33.73 -26.18 -6.56
N GLY A 793 -33.97 -27.23 -5.77
CA GLY A 793 -33.32 -28.51 -6.03
C GLY A 793 -33.73 -28.94 -7.42
N ALA A 794 -32.76 -29.08 -8.33
CA ALA A 794 -32.99 -29.44 -9.72
C ALA A 794 -33.99 -30.61 -9.85
N GLU A 795 -35.16 -30.31 -10.42
CA GLU A 795 -36.01 -31.26 -11.15
C GLU A 795 -35.92 -30.81 -12.61
N GLY A 796 -35.41 -31.70 -13.46
CA GLY A 796 -35.17 -31.41 -14.88
C GLY A 796 -34.09 -32.32 -15.45
N ASP A 797 -34.49 -33.55 -15.78
CA ASP A 797 -33.71 -34.51 -16.55
C ASP A 797 -33.20 -33.89 -17.85
N GLY A 798 -31.88 -33.91 -18.05
CA GLY A 798 -31.24 -33.66 -19.33
C GLY A 798 -30.86 -34.98 -19.99
N HIS A 799 -31.85 -35.78 -20.40
CA HIS A 799 -31.62 -36.78 -21.44
C HIS A 799 -31.57 -36.05 -22.79
N HIS A 800 -30.40 -36.07 -23.42
CA HIS A 800 -30.24 -35.75 -24.83
C HIS A 800 -31.04 -36.76 -25.66
N ASP A 801 -32.12 -36.30 -26.30
CA ASP A 801 -32.50 -36.87 -27.58
C ASP A 801 -32.92 -35.76 -28.54
N GLY A 802 -32.45 -35.88 -29.78
CA GLY A 802 -32.58 -34.88 -30.81
C GLY A 802 -33.90 -34.99 -31.57
N GLY A 803 -34.43 -33.86 -32.04
CA GLY A 803 -35.49 -33.90 -33.03
C GLY A 803 -36.30 -32.62 -33.18
N LYS A 804 -36.02 -31.91 -34.27
CA LYS A 804 -36.92 -31.13 -35.17
C LYS A 804 -38.01 -30.24 -34.54
N GLY A 805 -37.97 -28.97 -34.94
CA GLY A 805 -39.03 -28.02 -34.68
C GLY A 805 -40.31 -28.29 -35.46
N ASP A 806 -41.40 -27.69 -34.99
CA ASP A 806 -42.39 -27.02 -35.83
C ASP A 806 -43.34 -26.13 -35.00
N ALA A 807 -43.76 -25.07 -35.68
CA ALA A 807 -44.85 -24.10 -35.55
C ALA A 807 -45.84 -24.06 -34.35
N ALA A 808 -46.08 -22.79 -33.97
CA ALA A 808 -47.26 -22.12 -33.42
C ALA A 808 -48.64 -22.83 -33.42
N ALA A 809 -49.40 -22.60 -32.33
CA ALA A 809 -50.83 -22.28 -32.40
C ALA A 809 -51.33 -21.66 -31.08
N GLU A 810 -52.11 -20.58 -31.21
CA GLU A 810 -52.95 -19.96 -30.19
C GLU A 810 -54.12 -20.87 -29.79
N GLY A 811 -54.62 -20.72 -28.56
CA GLY A 811 -55.89 -21.32 -28.14
C GLY A 811 -56.20 -21.00 -26.67
N GLY A 812 -57.18 -20.13 -26.45
CA GLY A 812 -57.57 -19.68 -25.12
C GLY A 812 -58.59 -20.58 -24.39
N VAL A 813 -58.75 -20.21 -23.12
CA VAL A 813 -59.97 -20.23 -22.29
C VAL A 813 -60.27 -21.45 -21.40
N THR A 814 -60.64 -21.08 -20.16
CA THR A 814 -61.45 -21.74 -19.11
C THR A 814 -60.80 -22.65 -18.06
N LEU A 815 -60.75 -22.09 -16.85
CA LEU A 815 -60.71 -22.75 -15.54
C LEU A 815 -61.95 -23.62 -15.30
N PRO A 816 -61.83 -24.71 -14.53
CA PRO A 816 -62.84 -25.05 -13.53
C PRO A 816 -62.24 -25.10 -12.12
N ALA A 817 -63.07 -24.71 -11.16
CA ALA A 817 -62.78 -24.63 -9.74
C ALA A 817 -63.01 -25.97 -9.01
N ASN A 818 -62.28 -26.09 -7.89
CA ASN A 818 -62.48 -26.96 -6.73
C ASN A 818 -62.15 -28.45 -6.81
N GLY A 819 -61.14 -28.85 -6.04
CA GLY A 819 -61.04 -30.19 -5.46
C GLY A 819 -59.64 -30.60 -5.01
N THR A 820 -59.44 -30.63 -3.69
CA THR A 820 -58.54 -31.52 -2.93
C THR A 820 -57.02 -31.29 -2.95
N SER A 821 -56.52 -30.90 -1.77
CA SER A 821 -55.21 -31.24 -1.16
C SER A 821 -53.97 -31.18 -2.06
N ASP A 822 -53.36 -29.99 -2.12
CA ASP A 822 -52.02 -29.82 -2.68
C ASP A 822 -50.96 -30.03 -1.57
N GLU A 823 -50.79 -31.28 -1.15
CA GLU A 823 -49.48 -31.73 -0.66
C GLU A 823 -48.58 -31.83 -1.89
N THR A 824 -47.66 -30.87 -2.05
CA THR A 824 -46.41 -30.87 -2.86
C THR A 824 -46.15 -29.57 -3.65
N ALA A 825 -46.47 -28.40 -3.10
CA ALA A 825 -45.73 -27.19 -3.48
C ALA A 825 -44.27 -27.30 -2.95
N PRO A 826 -43.21 -27.26 -3.79
CA PRO A 826 -41.84 -27.38 -3.33
C PRO A 826 -41.52 -26.19 -2.41
N LYS A 827 -41.35 -26.46 -1.11
CA LYS A 827 -40.99 -25.44 -0.11
C LYS A 827 -39.70 -24.75 -0.56
N SER A 828 -39.80 -23.45 -0.85
CA SER A 828 -38.66 -22.57 -1.13
C SER A 828 -37.59 -22.74 -0.05
N ARG A 829 -36.39 -23.21 -0.40
CA ARG A 829 -35.32 -23.42 0.59
C ARG A 829 -34.54 -22.13 0.85
N LYS A 830 -34.49 -21.76 2.13
CA LYS A 830 -33.62 -20.73 2.71
C LYS A 830 -32.14 -21.08 2.54
N PRO A 831 -31.20 -20.12 2.59
CA PRO A 831 -29.78 -20.42 2.65
C PRO A 831 -29.44 -21.31 3.85
N LEU A 832 -28.38 -22.12 3.72
CA LEU A 832 -27.94 -22.98 4.81
C LEU A 832 -27.17 -22.19 5.87
N TYR A 833 -27.60 -22.31 7.12
CA TYR A 833 -26.83 -21.81 8.25
C TYR A 833 -25.74 -22.82 8.61
N ILE A 834 -24.49 -22.47 8.37
CA ILE A 834 -23.33 -23.34 8.58
C ILE A 834 -22.40 -22.79 9.66
N ARG A 835 -21.59 -23.69 10.23
CA ARG A 835 -20.41 -23.34 11.01
C ARG A 835 -19.19 -23.74 10.21
N GLU A 836 -18.04 -23.19 10.58
CA GLU A 836 -16.78 -23.49 9.90
C GLU A 836 -15.69 -23.90 10.89
N GLY A 837 -14.77 -24.74 10.41
CA GLY A 837 -13.62 -25.20 11.19
C GLY A 837 -12.46 -24.19 11.24
N GLY A 838 -12.49 -23.18 10.36
CA GLY A 838 -11.55 -22.06 10.31
C GLY A 838 -11.71 -21.11 11.50
N SER A 839 -10.82 -20.13 11.56
CA SER A 839 -10.75 -19.12 12.61
C SER A 839 -10.50 -17.78 11.97
N ILE A 840 -11.25 -16.75 12.38
CA ILE A 840 -11.08 -15.37 11.91
C ILE A 840 -10.95 -14.52 13.17
N PRO A 841 -9.72 -14.21 13.63
CA PRO A 841 -9.49 -13.63 14.96
C PRO A 841 -10.29 -12.34 15.24
N PRO A 842 -10.48 -11.41 14.27
CA PRO A 842 -11.12 -10.14 14.55
C PRO A 842 -12.61 -10.18 14.87
N ILE A 843 -13.39 -11.14 14.36
CA ILE A 843 -14.86 -11.05 14.44
C ILE A 843 -15.39 -11.02 15.88
N ARG A 844 -14.87 -11.91 16.74
CA ARG A 844 -15.27 -11.99 18.15
C ARG A 844 -14.74 -10.79 18.94
N PHE A 845 -13.54 -10.34 18.62
CA PHE A 845 -12.97 -9.14 19.21
C PHE A 845 -13.81 -7.89 18.89
N LEU A 846 -14.18 -7.66 17.62
CA LEU A 846 -15.00 -6.52 17.21
C LEU A 846 -16.38 -6.53 17.87
N GLU A 847 -17.02 -7.71 17.97
CA GLU A 847 -18.29 -7.87 18.68
C GLU A 847 -18.18 -7.47 20.15
N LYS A 848 -17.14 -7.93 20.86
CA LYS A 848 -16.88 -7.56 22.27
C LYS A 848 -16.53 -6.09 22.43
N GLU A 849 -15.66 -5.55 21.57
CA GLU A 849 -15.09 -4.20 21.69
C GLU A 849 -16.16 -3.12 21.40
N PHE A 850 -17.06 -3.37 20.45
CA PHE A 850 -18.12 -2.43 20.08
C PHE A 850 -19.50 -2.78 20.65
N ASN A 851 -19.66 -3.94 21.30
CA ASN A 851 -20.94 -4.44 21.81
C ASN A 851 -22.03 -4.47 20.70
N ALA A 852 -21.65 -4.96 19.52
CA ALA A 852 -22.48 -4.93 18.32
C ALA A 852 -22.64 -6.35 17.74
N PRO A 853 -23.86 -6.79 17.37
CA PRO A 853 -24.07 -8.11 16.78
C PRO A 853 -23.33 -8.26 15.45
N ALA A 854 -22.64 -9.39 15.29
CA ALA A 854 -21.92 -9.73 14.07
C ALA A 854 -22.69 -10.73 13.18
N ALA A 855 -22.47 -10.67 11.87
CA ALA A 855 -22.87 -11.69 10.92
C ALA A 855 -21.81 -11.87 9.83
N HIS A 856 -21.75 -13.07 9.25
CA HIS A 856 -20.72 -13.46 8.29
C HIS A 856 -21.37 -13.99 7.01
N LEU A 857 -21.07 -13.34 5.87
CA LEU A 857 -21.51 -13.71 4.53
C LEU A 857 -20.39 -14.44 3.75
N PRO A 858 -20.55 -15.74 3.48
CA PRO A 858 -19.72 -16.49 2.54
C PRO A 858 -19.89 -15.98 1.10
N CYS A 859 -18.81 -15.52 0.48
CA CYS A 859 -18.83 -15.01 -0.90
C CYS A 859 -18.31 -16.04 -1.92
N GLY A 860 -17.33 -16.86 -1.52
CA GLY A 860 -16.74 -17.88 -2.38
C GLY A 860 -17.49 -19.20 -2.38
N GLN A 861 -17.15 -20.08 -3.31
CA GLN A 861 -17.61 -21.46 -3.42
C GLN A 861 -16.65 -22.43 -2.74
N ALA A 862 -17.08 -23.66 -2.45
CA ALA A 862 -16.21 -24.67 -1.85
C ALA A 862 -14.99 -25.02 -2.72
N SER A 863 -15.14 -24.92 -4.05
CA SER A 863 -14.07 -25.20 -5.02
C SER A 863 -13.19 -23.99 -5.38
N ASP A 864 -13.30 -22.87 -4.65
CA ASP A 864 -12.52 -21.65 -4.91
C ASP A 864 -11.05 -21.78 -4.48
N ALA A 865 -10.71 -22.85 -3.75
CA ALA A 865 -9.32 -23.25 -3.46
C ALA A 865 -8.49 -22.17 -2.75
N ALA A 866 -9.10 -21.47 -1.80
CA ALA A 866 -8.39 -20.53 -0.93
C ALA A 866 -7.16 -21.16 -0.29
N HIS A 867 -6.09 -20.37 -0.20
CA HIS A 867 -4.73 -20.77 0.20
C HIS A 867 -4.03 -21.75 -0.75
N LEU A 868 -4.74 -22.41 -1.66
CA LEU A 868 -4.21 -23.41 -2.56
C LEU A 868 -3.89 -22.82 -3.94
N VAL A 869 -3.37 -23.69 -4.83
CA VAL A 869 -3.08 -23.38 -6.22
C VAL A 869 -4.34 -23.12 -7.03
N ASN A 870 -4.24 -22.19 -7.98
CA ASN A 870 -5.35 -21.80 -8.87
C ASN A 870 -6.58 -21.31 -8.09
N GLU A 871 -6.34 -20.59 -6.99
CA GLU A 871 -7.39 -19.86 -6.29
C GLU A 871 -8.22 -19.05 -7.29
N ARG A 872 -9.54 -19.14 -7.15
CA ARG A 872 -10.49 -18.55 -8.07
C ARG A 872 -11.72 -18.01 -7.36
N LEU A 873 -12.44 -17.13 -8.03
CA LEU A 873 -13.77 -16.68 -7.61
C LEU A 873 -14.68 -16.66 -8.83
N ARG A 874 -15.86 -17.26 -8.72
CA ARG A 874 -16.85 -17.21 -9.80
C ARG A 874 -17.33 -15.78 -10.01
N VAL A 875 -17.33 -15.30 -11.27
CA VAL A 875 -17.78 -13.94 -11.62
C VAL A 875 -19.20 -13.68 -11.14
N LEU A 876 -20.08 -14.69 -11.26
CA LEU A 876 -21.46 -14.61 -10.77
C LEU A 876 -21.52 -14.39 -9.25
N ASN A 877 -20.66 -15.09 -8.48
CA ASN A 877 -20.59 -14.92 -7.04
C ASN A 877 -20.15 -13.51 -6.67
N LEU A 878 -19.11 -12.97 -7.32
CA LEU A 878 -18.65 -11.60 -7.11
C LEU A 878 -19.77 -10.57 -7.34
N LEU A 879 -20.51 -10.71 -8.45
CA LEU A 879 -21.64 -9.82 -8.78
C LEU A 879 -22.80 -9.97 -7.79
N LYS A 880 -23.12 -11.19 -7.37
CA LYS A 880 -24.19 -11.46 -6.41
C LYS A 880 -23.84 -11.00 -5.00
N SER A 881 -22.57 -11.09 -4.59
CA SER A 881 -22.10 -10.50 -3.34
C SER A 881 -22.31 -8.98 -3.32
N ARG A 882 -21.99 -8.27 -4.41
CA ARG A 882 -22.30 -6.84 -4.55
C ARG A 882 -23.80 -6.56 -4.37
N GLU A 883 -24.67 -7.32 -5.05
CA GLU A 883 -26.13 -7.19 -4.91
C GLU A 883 -26.63 -7.42 -3.47
N ILE A 884 -26.08 -8.44 -2.80
CA ILE A 884 -26.40 -8.77 -1.40
C ILE A 884 -25.96 -7.64 -0.48
N PHE A 885 -24.71 -7.16 -0.60
CA PHE A 885 -24.22 -6.04 0.20
C PHE A 885 -25.03 -4.77 -0.05
N SER A 886 -25.39 -4.45 -1.29
CA SER A 886 -26.24 -3.29 -1.59
C SER A 886 -27.61 -3.41 -0.91
N THR A 887 -28.18 -4.61 -0.86
CA THR A 887 -29.47 -4.82 -0.17
C THR A 887 -29.32 -4.68 1.35
N VAL A 888 -28.25 -5.25 1.91
CA VAL A 888 -27.97 -5.22 3.36
C VAL A 888 -27.68 -3.80 3.83
N PHE A 889 -26.75 -3.08 3.20
CA PHE A 889 -26.39 -1.70 3.56
C PHE A 889 -27.55 -0.71 3.39
N ARG A 890 -28.50 -1.01 2.49
CA ARG A 890 -29.69 -0.18 2.32
C ARG A 890 -30.76 -0.43 3.37
N LYS A 891 -30.87 -1.66 3.86
CA LYS A 891 -31.97 -2.09 4.76
C LYS A 891 -31.61 -1.93 6.24
N LEU A 892 -30.34 -2.12 6.58
CA LEU A 892 -29.79 -1.85 7.91
C LEU A 892 -29.54 -0.36 8.08
#